data_AF-A0A9E4BJ77-F1
#
_entry.id   AF-A0A9E4BJ77-F1
#
_cell.length_a   1.000
_cell.length_b   1.000
_cell.length_c   1.000
_cell.angle_alpha   90.00
_cell.angle_beta   90.00
_cell.angle_gamma   90.00
#
_symmetry.space_group_name_H-M   'P 1'
#
loop_
_entity.id
_entity.type
_entity.pdbx_description
1 polymer ?
#
loop_
_entity_poly.entity_id
_entity_poly.type
_entity_poly.pdbx_seq_one_letter_code
_entity_poly.pdbx_strand_id
1 'polypeptide(L)'
;MKPTISQLKSTDIEAVDELMKHNIRTLGFLTKETLLDGFIKKGGALGAKTDDGQLVGYLLFAAYTNYFRIAQLCVSEDSRDQGIAKQLVESLKNSVTTQKVIKLHCRRDSPADKLWPRLGFVASGEKPGRSKEGHLLTHWCLTLAEDDQLKLFQAKTSDDTLDVIIDAQIFFDFDEIDSDKSEPSKELLSDFFIDSLNLRVTDELFNEINRNSDLNQRIKSRNRAQNFFPVEPEPRLVENFDEILRKILPDDRPNQESDIRQLAKAAASDINTFVTRDQALLKNAKKISELTKLQVLSPNELIIQLHELSERQSYTPTRVSGFSLKWDRLKSGELADFPFDSFLVQGERKGNFREKLNVFLAKPNQYKCEILWLKDKAIALRVLTNSGNKILAVPFSRVSSSADSLFEIFLIVDTIYKAVEKNLSMVKFEKASLTLGLKSDLLMMGFTECNDSFMRFCFSRCLDQTEILSEIATLCPESKSNYQNMSDNELERHCSPLNLGNDQNYFLIPIRSDYARSLINSYQSADDLFGGNTRVLLRWDNVYYRKKNRHKMLVPPGRILWYVSEREKQIVAVSHLDEVEIGIPQELFKKFKRFGILEWEDLYKMCGCNTETEIMALKFSHTFPFRQPISLETIRTVFKEDKVGLSLQPPSKIPTETFRKLFYLGYPNQI
;
A
#
# COMPACT_ATOMS: atom_id res chain seq x y z
N MET A 1 39.28 -5.22 12.96
CA MET A 1 38.01 -5.57 13.62
C MET A 1 37.39 -6.75 12.86
N LYS A 2 36.80 -7.77 13.50
CA LYS A 2 36.07 -8.83 12.80
C LYS A 2 34.57 -8.54 12.91
N PRO A 3 33.97 -7.83 11.94
CA PRO A 3 32.54 -7.55 12.01
C PRO A 3 31.74 -8.85 11.87
N THR A 4 30.62 -8.94 12.58
CA THR A 4 29.64 -10.00 12.41
C THR A 4 28.69 -9.61 11.28
N ILE A 5 28.57 -10.46 10.24
CA ILE A 5 27.61 -10.27 9.15
C ILE A 5 26.29 -10.95 9.52
N SER A 6 25.19 -10.21 9.40
CA SER A 6 23.85 -10.73 9.66
C SER A 6 22.81 -10.09 8.76
N GLN A 7 21.66 -10.74 8.60
CA GLN A 7 20.49 -10.12 7.98
C GLN A 7 20.04 -8.92 8.80
N LEU A 8 19.84 -7.78 8.13
CA LEU A 8 19.33 -6.57 8.75
C LEU A 8 17.86 -6.78 9.11
N LYS A 9 17.46 -6.26 10.27
CA LYS A 9 16.08 -6.30 10.76
C LYS A 9 15.47 -4.91 10.72
N SER A 10 14.17 -4.82 10.92
CA SER A 10 13.46 -3.53 11.00
C SER A 10 14.03 -2.60 12.07
N THR A 11 14.64 -3.15 13.12
CA THR A 11 15.35 -2.40 14.18
C THR A 11 16.62 -1.69 13.69
N ASP A 12 17.21 -2.12 12.58
CA ASP A 12 18.48 -1.58 12.07
C ASP A 12 18.28 -0.42 11.09
N ILE A 13 17.03 -0.06 10.78
CA ILE A 13 16.68 0.91 9.73
C ILE A 13 17.30 2.29 9.97
N GLU A 14 17.36 2.75 11.22
CA GLU A 14 17.89 4.07 11.56
C GLU A 14 19.40 4.11 11.31
N ALA A 15 20.12 3.06 11.72
CA ALA A 15 21.56 2.95 11.47
C ALA A 15 21.89 2.87 9.97
N VAL A 16 21.06 2.17 9.18
CA VAL A 16 21.22 2.11 7.70
C VAL A 16 20.96 3.48 7.07
N ASP A 17 19.87 4.16 7.45
CA ASP A 17 19.50 5.48 6.92
C ASP A 17 20.55 6.54 7.28
N GLU A 18 21.06 6.53 8.50
CA GLU A 18 22.15 7.41 8.92
C GLU A 18 23.41 7.15 8.10
N LEU A 19 23.86 5.90 7.98
CA LEU A 19 25.06 5.57 7.23
C LEU A 19 24.94 5.91 5.74
N MET A 20 23.74 5.73 5.16
CA MET A 20 23.40 6.14 3.80
C MET A 20 23.44 7.66 3.62
N LYS A 21 22.85 8.45 4.53
CA LYS A 21 22.85 9.93 4.46
C LYS A 21 24.26 10.51 4.42
N HIS A 22 25.19 9.94 5.18
CA HIS A 22 26.60 10.33 5.14
C HIS A 22 27.27 10.07 3.77
N ASN A 23 26.73 9.14 2.98
CA ASN A 23 27.27 8.72 1.67
C ASN A 23 26.32 9.00 0.50
N ILE A 24 25.33 9.89 0.70
CA ILE A 24 24.22 10.12 -0.25
C ILE A 24 24.69 10.61 -1.63
N ARG A 25 25.81 11.33 -1.68
CA ARG A 25 26.40 11.87 -2.92
C ARG A 25 26.88 10.78 -3.87
N THR A 26 27.23 9.60 -3.37
CA THR A 26 27.77 8.49 -4.17
C THR A 26 26.77 7.35 -4.37
N LEU A 27 25.85 7.13 -3.42
CA LEU A 27 24.93 6.00 -3.42
C LEU A 27 23.52 6.30 -3.93
N GLY A 28 23.13 7.58 -4.00
CA GLY A 28 21.74 7.97 -4.26
C GLY A 28 20.87 7.83 -3.01
N PHE A 29 19.75 8.56 -2.98
CA PHE A 29 18.84 8.58 -1.84
C PHE A 29 17.79 7.48 -1.97
N LEU A 30 17.62 6.68 -0.91
CA LEU A 30 16.47 5.81 -0.73
C LEU A 30 15.64 6.33 0.45
N THR A 31 14.31 6.25 0.35
CA THR A 31 13.48 6.55 1.51
C THR A 31 13.61 5.42 2.54
N LYS A 32 13.40 5.72 3.83
CA LYS A 32 13.33 4.69 4.89
C LYS A 32 12.33 3.58 4.54
N GLU A 33 11.21 3.94 3.92
CA GLU A 33 10.19 2.99 3.48
C GLU A 33 10.72 2.04 2.39
N THR A 34 11.43 2.58 1.39
CA THR A 34 12.10 1.76 0.38
C THR A 34 13.14 0.82 1.00
N LEU A 35 13.90 1.27 2.00
CA LEU A 35 14.83 0.42 2.74
C LEU A 35 14.10 -0.72 3.50
N LEU A 36 13.03 -0.38 4.22
CA LEU A 36 12.30 -1.31 5.07
C LEU A 36 11.48 -2.32 4.29
N ASP A 37 10.56 -1.82 3.46
CA ASP A 37 9.59 -2.65 2.74
C ASP A 37 10.20 -3.22 1.45
N GLY A 38 11.13 -2.50 0.83
CA GLY A 38 11.79 -2.91 -0.41
C GLY A 38 12.91 -3.94 -0.22
N PHE A 39 13.69 -3.84 0.87
CA PHE A 39 14.85 -4.70 1.08
C PHE A 39 14.79 -5.50 2.38
N ILE A 40 14.69 -4.84 3.54
CA ILE A 40 14.82 -5.49 4.86
C ILE A 40 13.76 -6.57 5.08
N LYS A 41 12.46 -6.24 4.91
CA LYS A 41 11.37 -7.21 5.09
C LYS A 41 11.40 -8.35 4.08
N LYS A 42 12.02 -8.13 2.91
CA LYS A 42 12.17 -9.13 1.85
C LYS A 42 13.45 -9.97 2.01
N GLY A 43 14.23 -9.77 3.08
CA GLY A 43 15.50 -10.47 3.31
C GLY A 43 16.63 -10.05 2.36
N GLY A 44 16.46 -8.93 1.67
CA GLY A 44 17.39 -8.36 0.69
C GLY A 44 18.41 -7.40 1.30
N ALA A 45 18.74 -7.51 2.59
CA ALA A 45 19.60 -6.56 3.28
C ALA A 45 20.55 -7.25 4.27
N LEU A 46 21.85 -7.17 4.04
CA LEU A 46 22.89 -7.65 4.95
C LEU A 46 23.60 -6.49 5.64
N GLY A 47 23.96 -6.67 6.90
CA GLY A 47 24.63 -5.69 7.74
C GLY A 47 25.90 -6.25 8.35
N ALA A 48 26.95 -5.43 8.36
CA ALA A 48 28.20 -5.70 9.06
C ALA A 48 28.20 -4.90 10.36
N LYS A 49 28.19 -5.60 11.50
CA LYS A 49 28.18 -4.99 12.83
C LYS A 49 29.47 -5.28 13.59
N THR A 50 29.93 -4.30 14.37
CA THR A 50 31.06 -4.45 15.29
C THR A 50 30.69 -5.31 16.51
N ASP A 51 31.67 -5.65 17.35
CA ASP A 51 31.43 -6.45 18.57
C ASP A 51 30.52 -5.71 19.58
N ASP A 52 30.54 -4.38 19.56
CA ASP A 52 29.66 -3.48 20.32
C ASP A 52 28.30 -3.22 19.62
N GLY A 53 28.04 -3.86 18.48
CA GLY A 53 26.74 -3.83 17.80
C GLY A 53 26.53 -2.65 16.83
N GLN A 54 27.53 -1.79 16.64
CA GLN A 54 27.46 -0.66 15.72
C GLN A 54 27.47 -1.13 14.26
N LEU A 55 26.56 -0.60 13.43
CA LEU A 55 26.53 -0.88 12.00
C LEU A 55 27.64 -0.10 11.28
N VAL A 56 28.60 -0.83 10.69
CA VAL A 56 29.75 -0.25 9.97
C VAL A 56 29.72 -0.50 8.46
N GLY A 57 28.76 -1.29 7.97
CA GLY A 57 28.50 -1.44 6.55
C GLY A 57 27.23 -2.21 6.28
N TYR A 58 26.68 -2.06 5.08
CA TYR A 58 25.51 -2.79 4.62
C TYR A 58 25.59 -3.12 3.12
N LEU A 59 24.84 -4.14 2.73
CA LEU A 59 24.62 -4.55 1.35
C LEU A 59 23.12 -4.72 1.11
N LEU A 60 22.56 -3.92 0.21
CA LEU A 60 21.19 -4.03 -0.27
C LEU A 60 21.18 -4.76 -1.60
N PHE A 61 20.36 -5.79 -1.72
CA PHE A 61 20.26 -6.59 -2.92
C PHE A 61 18.82 -7.08 -3.17
N ALA A 62 18.48 -7.29 -4.43
CA ALA A 62 17.26 -7.95 -4.85
C ALA A 62 17.58 -9.37 -5.32
N ALA A 63 16.73 -10.33 -4.96
CA ALA A 63 16.85 -11.73 -5.34
C ALA A 63 15.85 -12.06 -6.45
N TYR A 64 16.37 -12.56 -7.58
CA TYR A 64 15.57 -13.11 -8.67
C TYR A 64 15.86 -14.60 -8.81
N THR A 65 15.08 -15.32 -9.61
CA THR A 65 15.25 -16.77 -9.78
C THR A 65 16.68 -17.14 -10.23
N ASN A 66 17.23 -16.43 -11.20
CA ASN A 66 18.52 -16.78 -11.82
C ASN A 66 19.69 -15.89 -11.40
N TYR A 67 19.47 -14.78 -10.70
CA TYR A 67 20.53 -13.85 -10.32
C TYR A 67 20.21 -13.03 -9.06
N PHE A 68 21.24 -12.51 -8.42
CA PHE A 68 21.13 -11.41 -7.45
C PHE A 68 21.49 -10.08 -8.12
N ARG A 69 20.81 -9.00 -7.72
CA ARG A 69 21.17 -7.62 -8.11
C ARG A 69 21.59 -6.84 -6.88
N ILE A 70 22.80 -6.31 -6.84
CA ILE A 70 23.21 -5.39 -5.77
C ILE A 70 22.70 -3.98 -6.12
N ALA A 71 21.89 -3.42 -5.23
CA ALA A 71 21.37 -2.06 -5.35
C ALA A 71 22.34 -1.05 -4.71
N GLN A 72 22.80 -1.31 -3.49
CA GLN A 72 23.77 -0.47 -2.78
C GLN A 72 24.71 -1.32 -1.94
N LEU A 73 25.97 -0.92 -1.87
CA LEU A 73 26.97 -1.44 -0.95
C LEU A 73 27.65 -0.25 -0.28
N CYS A 74 27.54 -0.15 1.03
CA CYS A 74 28.12 0.94 1.79
C CYS A 74 28.99 0.40 2.94
N VAL A 75 30.14 1.02 3.15
CA VAL A 75 31.01 0.78 4.31
C VAL A 75 31.39 2.15 4.86
N SER A 76 31.28 2.32 6.18
CA SER A 76 31.64 3.57 6.88
C SER A 76 33.10 3.94 6.60
N GLU A 77 33.40 5.24 6.55
CA GLU A 77 34.72 5.72 6.12
C GLU A 77 35.84 5.16 7.00
N ASP A 78 35.62 5.14 8.32
CA ASP A 78 36.56 4.64 9.32
C ASP A 78 36.80 3.12 9.25
N SER A 79 35.89 2.39 8.58
CA SER A 79 35.95 0.93 8.45
C SER A 79 36.26 0.45 7.03
N ARG A 80 36.61 1.36 6.11
CA ARG A 80 37.08 1.02 4.75
C ARG A 80 38.42 0.29 4.80
N ASP A 81 38.71 -0.46 3.74
CA ASP A 81 39.93 -1.27 3.56
C ASP A 81 40.16 -2.39 4.60
N GLN A 82 39.19 -2.66 5.48
CA GLN A 82 39.24 -3.77 6.46
C GLN A 82 38.60 -5.07 5.94
N GLY A 83 38.28 -5.14 4.63
CA GLY A 83 37.68 -6.33 4.01
C GLY A 83 36.18 -6.54 4.29
N ILE A 84 35.48 -5.55 4.86
CA ILE A 84 34.04 -5.63 5.18
C ILE A 84 33.19 -5.84 3.92
N ALA A 85 33.46 -5.08 2.86
CA ALA A 85 32.79 -5.22 1.57
C ALA A 85 32.90 -6.65 1.01
N LYS A 86 34.09 -7.27 1.16
CA LYS A 86 34.30 -8.66 0.76
C LYS A 86 33.46 -9.61 1.59
N GLN A 87 33.42 -9.45 2.91
CA GLN A 87 32.61 -10.31 3.79
C GLN A 87 31.11 -10.21 3.50
N LEU A 88 30.59 -9.01 3.21
CA LEU A 88 29.20 -8.80 2.81
C LEU A 88 28.86 -9.53 1.50
N VAL A 89 29.72 -9.40 0.49
CA VAL A 89 29.53 -10.10 -0.79
C VAL A 89 29.66 -11.61 -0.65
N GLU A 90 30.64 -12.11 0.13
CA GLU A 90 30.75 -13.55 0.42
C GLU A 90 29.52 -14.09 1.16
N SER A 91 28.95 -13.32 2.09
CA SER A 91 27.70 -13.71 2.75
C SER A 91 26.52 -13.79 1.78
N LEU A 92 26.48 -12.92 0.75
CA LEU A 92 25.47 -12.99 -0.32
C LEU A 92 25.70 -14.21 -1.23
N LYS A 93 26.95 -14.57 -1.53
CA LYS A 93 27.27 -15.81 -2.25
C LYS A 93 26.80 -17.05 -1.48
N ASN A 94 26.93 -17.03 -0.16
CA ASN A 94 26.51 -18.14 0.69
C ASN A 94 24.98 -18.24 0.85
N SER A 95 24.22 -17.19 0.50
CA SER A 95 22.74 -17.22 0.51
C SER A 95 22.14 -17.61 -0.85
N VAL A 96 22.96 -18.08 -1.80
CA VAL A 96 22.50 -18.59 -3.09
C VAL A 96 21.59 -19.80 -2.91
N THR A 97 20.46 -19.79 -3.60
CA THR A 97 19.55 -20.94 -3.69
C THR A 97 19.48 -21.45 -5.12
N THR A 98 19.01 -20.60 -6.04
CA THR A 98 18.87 -20.89 -7.47
C THR A 98 19.69 -19.96 -8.36
N GLN A 99 20.25 -18.90 -7.77
CA GLN A 99 20.95 -17.83 -8.47
C GLN A 99 22.29 -18.31 -9.02
N LYS A 100 22.63 -17.88 -10.24
CA LYS A 100 23.85 -18.29 -10.96
C LYS A 100 24.85 -17.16 -11.12
N VAL A 101 24.39 -15.91 -11.01
CA VAL A 101 25.23 -14.72 -11.14
C VAL A 101 24.81 -13.64 -10.13
N ILE A 102 25.73 -12.72 -9.82
CA ILE A 102 25.45 -11.45 -9.13
C ILE A 102 25.76 -10.32 -10.10
N LYS A 103 24.80 -9.40 -10.28
CA LYS A 103 24.89 -8.25 -11.18
C LYS A 103 24.82 -6.94 -10.40
N LEU A 104 25.47 -5.90 -10.91
CA LEU A 104 25.29 -4.52 -10.45
C LEU A 104 25.71 -3.51 -11.51
N HIS A 105 25.18 -2.30 -11.35
CA HIS A 105 25.57 -1.12 -12.14
C HIS A 105 26.32 -0.15 -11.24
N CYS A 106 27.49 0.30 -11.69
CA CYS A 106 28.29 1.27 -10.96
C CYS A 106 28.70 2.40 -11.90
N ARG A 107 28.59 3.65 -11.46
CA ARG A 107 29.12 4.77 -12.24
C ARG A 107 30.63 4.62 -12.38
N ARG A 108 31.12 4.80 -13.60
CA ARG A 108 32.55 4.68 -13.92
C ARG A 108 33.41 5.72 -13.21
N ASP A 109 32.83 6.88 -12.89
CA ASP A 109 33.48 7.95 -12.14
C ASP A 109 33.40 7.77 -10.61
N SER A 110 32.71 6.73 -10.13
CA SER A 110 32.62 6.43 -8.70
C SER A 110 33.92 5.79 -8.19
N PRO A 111 34.41 6.15 -6.98
CA PRO A 111 35.51 5.44 -6.33
C PRO A 111 35.26 3.92 -6.20
N ALA A 112 33.99 3.52 -6.13
CA ALA A 112 33.58 2.12 -6.03
C ALA A 112 33.84 1.31 -7.31
N ASP A 113 34.00 1.94 -8.48
CA ASP A 113 34.27 1.22 -9.75
C ASP A 113 35.54 0.36 -9.64
N LYS A 114 36.56 0.84 -8.89
CA LYS A 114 37.82 0.13 -8.64
C LYS A 114 37.70 -1.02 -7.62
N LEU A 115 36.60 -1.08 -6.87
CA LEU A 115 36.36 -2.12 -5.86
C LEU A 115 35.91 -3.44 -6.50
N TRP A 116 35.02 -3.37 -7.49
CA TRP A 116 34.33 -4.55 -8.03
C TRP A 116 35.28 -5.62 -8.61
N PRO A 117 36.33 -5.29 -9.38
CA PRO A 117 37.33 -6.28 -9.81
C PRO A 117 37.98 -7.04 -8.65
N ARG A 118 38.24 -6.35 -7.53
CA ARG A 118 38.87 -6.93 -6.34
C ARG A 118 37.95 -7.90 -5.60
N LEU A 119 36.64 -7.76 -5.80
CA LEU A 119 35.61 -8.67 -5.26
C LEU A 119 35.28 -9.83 -6.23
N GLY A 120 35.98 -9.90 -7.37
CA GLY A 120 35.83 -10.95 -8.39
C GLY A 120 34.81 -10.65 -9.48
N PHE A 121 34.23 -9.45 -9.50
CA PHE A 121 33.32 -9.06 -10.58
C PHE A 121 34.10 -8.75 -11.86
N VAL A 122 33.52 -9.09 -12.99
CA VAL A 122 34.06 -8.81 -14.33
C VAL A 122 33.18 -7.74 -14.99
N ALA A 123 33.80 -6.74 -15.60
CA ALA A 123 33.11 -5.75 -16.41
C ALA A 123 32.57 -6.44 -17.68
N SER A 124 31.25 -6.48 -17.79
CA SER A 124 30.50 -7.17 -18.85
C SER A 124 29.98 -6.23 -19.94
N GLY A 125 29.95 -4.92 -19.68
CA GLY A 125 29.51 -3.89 -20.61
C GLY A 125 29.47 -2.51 -19.97
N GLU A 126 29.10 -1.49 -20.76
CA GLU A 126 28.86 -0.12 -20.30
C GLU A 126 27.58 0.41 -20.94
N LYS A 127 26.82 1.24 -20.20
CA LYS A 127 25.69 2.00 -20.75
C LYS A 127 25.66 3.42 -20.20
N PRO A 128 25.14 4.42 -20.93
CA PRO A 128 24.85 5.72 -20.36
C PRO A 128 23.85 5.59 -19.21
N GLY A 129 24.16 6.21 -18.08
CA GLY A 129 23.23 6.32 -16.96
C GLY A 129 22.07 7.25 -17.29
N ARG A 130 20.97 7.11 -16.55
CA ARG A 130 19.71 7.85 -16.80
C ARG A 130 19.66 9.24 -16.16
N SER A 131 20.74 9.68 -15.52
CA SER A 131 20.80 11.01 -14.91
C SER A 131 20.85 12.11 -15.97
N LYS A 132 20.50 13.35 -15.59
CA LYS A 132 20.62 14.54 -16.46
C LYS A 132 22.03 14.74 -17.03
N GLU A 133 23.05 14.24 -16.33
CA GLU A 133 24.46 14.33 -16.71
C GLU A 133 24.93 13.13 -17.57
N GLY A 134 24.14 12.06 -17.68
CA GLY A 134 24.40 10.93 -18.59
C GLY A 134 25.63 10.08 -18.24
N HIS A 135 26.06 10.08 -16.97
CA HIS A 135 27.29 9.38 -16.53
C HIS A 135 27.31 7.91 -16.96
N LEU A 136 28.43 7.45 -17.51
CA LEU A 136 28.60 6.05 -17.91
C LEU A 136 28.52 5.11 -16.70
N LEU A 137 27.69 4.07 -16.81
CA LEU A 137 27.56 2.98 -15.87
C LEU A 137 28.28 1.75 -16.40
N THR A 138 29.22 1.22 -15.64
CA THR A 138 29.85 -0.08 -15.87
C THR A 138 28.93 -1.20 -15.36
N HIS A 139 28.69 -2.20 -16.19
CA HIS A 139 27.95 -3.41 -15.83
C HIS A 139 28.90 -4.46 -15.26
N TRP A 140 28.76 -4.74 -13.98
CA TRP A 140 29.61 -5.69 -13.27
C TRP A 140 28.86 -7.00 -13.05
N CYS A 141 29.48 -8.12 -13.41
CA CYS A 141 28.91 -9.46 -13.26
C CYS A 141 29.89 -10.40 -12.55
N LEU A 142 29.40 -11.11 -11.54
CA LEU A 142 30.13 -12.16 -10.83
C LEU A 142 29.41 -13.50 -11.06
N THR A 143 30.14 -14.50 -11.54
CA THR A 143 29.59 -15.85 -11.78
C THR A 143 29.69 -16.68 -10.49
N LEU A 144 28.61 -17.37 -10.12
CA LEU A 144 28.52 -18.18 -8.89
C LEU A 144 28.67 -19.68 -9.13
N ALA A 145 28.33 -20.16 -10.34
CA ALA A 145 28.49 -21.55 -10.74
C ALA A 145 29.40 -21.65 -11.98
N GLU A 146 30.52 -22.37 -11.87
CA GLU A 146 31.49 -22.55 -12.95
C GLU A 146 31.06 -23.62 -13.99
N ASP A 147 30.03 -24.41 -13.71
CA ASP A 147 29.62 -25.57 -14.52
C ASP A 147 28.93 -25.25 -15.86
N ASP A 148 28.97 -24.00 -16.33
CA ASP A 148 28.50 -23.64 -17.68
C ASP A 148 29.59 -23.75 -18.74
N GLN A 149 30.18 -24.95 -18.86
CA GLN A 149 31.24 -25.23 -19.84
C GLN A 149 30.77 -25.02 -21.29
N LEU A 150 29.47 -25.02 -21.54
CA LEU A 150 28.86 -24.82 -22.86
C LEU A 150 28.39 -23.38 -23.12
N LYS A 151 28.57 -22.44 -22.16
CA LYS A 151 28.02 -21.07 -22.22
C LYS A 151 26.53 -21.04 -22.62
N LEU A 152 25.76 -22.04 -22.18
CA LEU A 152 24.34 -22.16 -22.51
C LEU A 152 23.49 -21.22 -21.66
N PHE A 153 24.01 -20.74 -20.53
CA PHE A 153 23.28 -19.74 -19.74
C PHE A 153 23.44 -18.37 -20.37
N GLN A 154 22.38 -17.95 -21.05
CA GLN A 154 22.17 -16.56 -21.41
C GLN A 154 22.00 -15.66 -20.18
N ALA A 155 21.97 -16.11 -18.93
CA ALA A 155 21.83 -15.22 -17.76
C ALA A 155 22.89 -14.09 -17.66
N LYS A 156 24.04 -14.23 -18.35
CA LYS A 156 25.04 -13.15 -18.53
C LYS A 156 24.59 -12.05 -19.51
N THR A 157 23.65 -12.33 -20.41
CA THR A 157 23.18 -11.49 -21.52
C THR A 157 21.66 -11.25 -21.56
N SER A 158 20.84 -12.20 -21.12
CA SER A 158 19.41 -12.06 -20.88
C SER A 158 19.24 -11.28 -19.59
N ASP A 159 19.31 -9.97 -19.71
CA ASP A 159 18.38 -9.20 -18.90
C ASP A 159 17.01 -9.51 -19.49
N ASP A 160 16.08 -10.05 -18.69
CA ASP A 160 14.64 -10.11 -19.00
C ASP A 160 14.12 -8.66 -19.09
N THR A 161 14.69 -7.90 -20.02
CA THR A 161 14.49 -6.48 -20.24
C THR A 161 13.44 -6.35 -21.31
N LEU A 162 12.38 -5.65 -20.95
CA LEU A 162 11.39 -5.23 -21.89
C LEU A 162 11.96 -4.04 -22.66
N ASP A 163 12.25 -4.22 -23.95
CA ASP A 163 12.47 -3.09 -24.85
C ASP A 163 11.13 -2.37 -25.09
N VAL A 164 11.13 -1.06 -24.92
CA VAL A 164 9.94 -0.21 -25.08
C VAL A 164 10.33 1.04 -25.86
N ILE A 165 9.53 1.37 -26.86
CA ILE A 165 9.70 2.60 -27.65
C ILE A 165 8.98 3.74 -26.93
N ILE A 166 9.66 4.85 -26.67
CA ILE A 166 9.05 6.04 -26.09
C ILE A 166 8.72 7.07 -27.16
N ASP A 167 7.55 7.67 -27.01
CA ASP A 167 7.14 8.86 -27.76
C ASP A 167 7.99 10.08 -27.40
N ALA A 168 8.09 11.04 -28.31
CA ALA A 168 8.78 12.31 -28.12
C ALA A 168 8.23 13.11 -26.94
N GLN A 169 6.92 13.07 -26.67
CA GLN A 169 6.34 13.73 -25.49
C GLN A 169 6.94 13.19 -24.18
N ILE A 170 7.08 11.86 -24.06
CA ILE A 170 7.70 11.20 -22.90
C ILE A 170 9.17 11.60 -22.80
N PHE A 171 9.87 11.60 -23.94
CA PHE A 171 11.27 12.02 -23.99
C PHE A 171 11.44 13.45 -23.49
N PHE A 172 10.64 14.42 -23.94
CA PHE A 172 10.77 15.81 -23.51
C PHE A 172 10.49 16.00 -22.01
N ASP A 173 9.57 15.22 -21.43
CA ASP A 173 9.23 15.31 -20.00
C ASP A 173 10.41 15.11 -19.07
N PHE A 174 11.41 14.30 -19.46
CA PHE A 174 12.53 14.03 -18.54
C PHE A 174 13.32 15.30 -18.16
N ASP A 175 13.26 16.35 -18.99
CA ASP A 175 13.88 17.65 -18.74
C ASP A 175 12.92 18.72 -18.21
N GLU A 176 11.60 18.47 -18.26
CA GLU A 176 10.61 19.41 -17.74
C GLU A 176 10.75 19.58 -16.22
N ILE A 177 10.20 20.67 -15.68
CA ILE A 177 10.05 20.84 -14.23
C ILE A 177 9.11 19.76 -13.69
N ASP A 178 9.35 19.31 -12.47
CA ASP A 178 8.48 18.33 -11.81
C ASP A 178 7.05 18.87 -11.72
N SER A 179 6.11 18.09 -12.22
CA SER A 179 4.67 18.36 -12.20
C SER A 179 3.91 17.04 -12.28
N ASP A 180 2.63 17.05 -11.89
CA ASP A 180 1.75 15.87 -11.97
C ASP A 180 1.73 15.21 -13.36
N LYS A 181 2.06 15.97 -14.42
CA LYS A 181 2.11 15.52 -15.82
C LYS A 181 3.41 14.84 -16.19
N SER A 182 4.55 15.40 -15.77
CA SER A 182 5.89 14.93 -16.16
C SER A 182 6.40 13.81 -15.25
N GLU A 183 5.86 13.70 -14.04
CA GLU A 183 6.29 12.76 -13.01
C GLU A 183 6.14 11.28 -13.43
N PRO A 184 5.01 10.82 -14.01
CA PRO A 184 4.90 9.46 -14.52
C PRO A 184 5.95 9.08 -15.56
N SER A 185 6.28 10.01 -16.48
CA SER A 185 7.31 9.79 -17.49
C SER A 185 8.69 9.63 -16.84
N LYS A 186 9.04 10.52 -15.91
CA LYS A 186 10.33 10.48 -15.20
C LYS A 186 10.51 9.22 -14.39
N GLU A 187 9.44 8.67 -13.84
CA GLU A 187 9.50 7.44 -13.05
C GLU A 187 9.93 6.21 -13.89
N LEU A 188 9.77 6.24 -15.22
CA LEU A 188 10.37 5.23 -16.12
C LEU A 188 11.90 5.21 -16.06
N LEU A 189 12.52 6.32 -15.65
CA LEU A 189 13.96 6.44 -15.47
C LEU A 189 14.45 5.96 -14.10
N SER A 190 13.55 5.61 -13.17
CA SER A 190 13.93 5.24 -11.82
C SER A 190 14.84 4.00 -11.78
N ASP A 191 15.69 3.94 -10.74
CA ASP A 191 16.67 2.86 -10.55
C ASP A 191 16.03 1.47 -10.49
N PHE A 192 14.75 1.43 -10.09
CA PHE A 192 13.94 0.23 -10.03
C PHE A 192 13.82 -0.47 -11.39
N PHE A 193 13.62 0.29 -12.48
CA PHE A 193 13.40 -0.25 -13.83
C PHE A 193 14.67 -0.38 -14.69
N ILE A 194 15.86 -0.02 -14.18
CA ILE A 194 17.11 0.01 -14.98
C ILE A 194 17.49 -1.35 -15.60
N ASP A 195 17.04 -2.45 -14.98
CA ASP A 195 17.42 -3.82 -15.35
C ASP A 195 16.24 -4.63 -15.91
N SER A 196 15.05 -4.02 -16.00
CA SER A 196 13.83 -4.66 -16.52
C SER A 196 13.20 -3.90 -17.69
N LEU A 197 13.66 -2.69 -17.97
CA LEU A 197 13.12 -1.82 -19.00
C LEU A 197 14.25 -1.16 -19.79
N ASN A 198 14.24 -1.32 -21.11
CA ASN A 198 15.12 -0.60 -22.03
C ASN A 198 14.28 0.39 -22.84
N LEU A 199 14.63 1.68 -22.76
CA LEU A 199 13.93 2.72 -23.50
C LEU A 199 14.62 2.91 -24.86
N ARG A 200 13.83 2.82 -25.93
CA ARG A 200 14.22 2.94 -27.33
C ARG A 200 13.51 4.13 -27.96
N VAL A 201 14.08 4.67 -29.02
CA VAL A 201 13.51 5.83 -29.73
C VAL A 201 13.45 5.56 -31.23
N THR A 202 12.52 6.22 -31.92
CA THR A 202 12.53 6.25 -33.38
C THR A 202 13.44 7.36 -33.88
N ASP A 203 13.94 7.23 -35.11
CA ASP A 203 14.68 8.29 -35.78
C ASP A 203 13.84 9.57 -36.00
N GLU A 204 12.51 9.46 -36.04
CA GLU A 204 11.59 10.61 -36.10
C GLU A 204 11.72 11.53 -34.89
N LEU A 205 12.17 11.02 -33.72
CA LEU A 205 12.50 11.86 -32.56
C LEU A 205 13.49 12.96 -32.92
N PHE A 206 14.48 12.68 -33.77
CA PHE A 206 15.48 13.68 -34.16
C PHE A 206 14.89 14.77 -35.07
N ASN A 207 13.85 14.46 -35.84
CA ASN A 207 13.09 15.44 -36.61
C ASN A 207 12.26 16.34 -35.67
N GLU A 208 11.70 15.79 -34.58
CA GLU A 208 11.03 16.56 -33.53
C GLU A 208 11.99 17.52 -32.83
N ILE A 209 13.15 17.02 -32.40
CA ILE A 209 14.19 17.84 -31.77
C ILE A 209 14.59 18.99 -32.70
N ASN A 210 14.75 18.72 -34.01
CA ASN A 210 15.17 19.73 -34.97
C ASN A 210 14.13 20.83 -35.21
N ARG A 211 12.83 20.54 -35.00
CA ARG A 211 11.74 21.52 -35.15
C ARG A 211 11.72 22.58 -34.04
N ASN A 212 12.35 22.33 -32.89
CA ASN A 212 12.41 23.31 -31.81
C ASN A 212 13.24 24.54 -32.25
N SER A 213 12.71 25.75 -32.09
CA SER A 213 13.41 26.98 -32.49
C SER A 213 14.58 27.34 -31.56
N ASP A 214 14.54 26.94 -30.29
CA ASP A 214 15.56 27.23 -29.29
C ASP A 214 16.81 26.35 -29.50
N LEU A 215 17.92 27.01 -29.85
CA LEU A 215 19.22 26.37 -30.09
C LEU A 215 19.74 25.59 -28.86
N ASN A 216 19.61 26.17 -27.66
CA ASN A 216 20.12 25.57 -26.43
C ASN A 216 19.32 24.33 -26.06
N GLN A 217 17.98 24.41 -26.16
CA GLN A 217 17.12 23.24 -25.92
C GLN A 217 17.36 22.13 -26.95
N ARG A 218 17.59 22.50 -28.22
CA ARG A 218 17.96 21.56 -29.29
C ARG A 218 19.25 20.81 -29.00
N ILE A 219 20.33 21.54 -28.66
CA ILE A 219 21.63 20.93 -28.37
C ILE A 219 21.50 19.97 -27.19
N LYS A 220 20.84 20.41 -26.10
CA LYS A 220 20.60 19.57 -24.92
C LYS A 220 19.81 18.30 -25.27
N SER A 221 18.68 18.45 -25.97
CA SER A 221 17.83 17.33 -26.37
C SER A 221 18.57 16.37 -27.30
N ARG A 222 19.37 16.87 -28.24
CA ARG A 222 20.13 16.04 -29.18
C ARG A 222 21.22 15.23 -28.48
N ASN A 223 21.97 15.84 -27.56
CA ASN A 223 22.99 15.14 -26.77
C ASN A 223 22.37 14.03 -25.92
N ARG A 224 21.18 14.26 -25.35
CA ARG A 224 20.46 13.24 -24.58
C ARG A 224 19.91 12.12 -25.46
N ALA A 225 19.34 12.44 -26.61
CA ALA A 225 18.80 11.44 -27.55
C ALA A 225 19.88 10.45 -28.02
N GLN A 226 21.15 10.86 -28.06
CA GLN A 226 22.28 9.96 -28.37
C GLN A 226 22.49 8.85 -27.32
N ASN A 227 21.96 9.01 -26.11
CA ASN A 227 22.04 7.98 -25.06
C ASN A 227 20.94 6.91 -25.19
N PHE A 228 19.99 7.07 -26.11
CA PHE A 228 18.95 6.10 -26.40
C PHE A 228 19.32 5.30 -27.64
N PHE A 229 19.06 4.00 -27.61
CA PHE A 229 19.25 3.17 -28.79
C PHE A 229 18.08 3.40 -29.78
N PRO A 230 18.38 3.75 -31.04
CA PRO A 230 17.36 3.85 -32.06
C PRO A 230 16.80 2.45 -32.39
N VAL A 231 15.55 2.41 -32.84
CA VAL A 231 14.97 1.19 -33.41
C VAL A 231 15.34 1.05 -34.89
N GLU A 232 15.37 -0.19 -35.36
CA GLU A 232 15.64 -0.54 -36.75
C GLU A 232 14.35 -1.07 -37.40
N PRO A 233 13.52 -0.20 -38.01
CA PRO A 233 12.26 -0.63 -38.61
C PRO A 233 12.48 -1.26 -39.99
N GLU A 234 11.67 -2.27 -40.35
CA GLU A 234 11.66 -2.84 -41.69
C GLU A 234 11.02 -1.84 -42.68
N PRO A 235 11.77 -1.27 -43.65
CA PRO A 235 11.29 -0.15 -44.46
C PRO A 235 10.01 -0.43 -45.23
N ARG A 236 9.83 -1.67 -45.71
CA ARG A 236 8.62 -2.10 -46.43
C ARG A 236 7.38 -2.09 -45.55
N LEU A 237 7.52 -2.39 -44.27
CA LEU A 237 6.41 -2.39 -43.32
C LEU A 237 6.04 -0.97 -42.86
N VAL A 238 7.02 -0.06 -42.81
CA VAL A 238 6.77 1.34 -42.42
C VAL A 238 5.74 2.00 -43.31
N GLU A 239 5.89 1.91 -44.64
CA GLU A 239 4.95 2.51 -45.60
C GLU A 239 3.54 1.95 -45.43
N ASN A 240 3.42 0.63 -45.29
CA ASN A 240 2.13 -0.04 -45.07
C ASN A 240 1.48 0.39 -43.75
N PHE A 241 2.23 0.43 -42.65
CA PHE A 241 1.69 0.85 -41.36
C PHE A 241 1.35 2.35 -41.32
N ASP A 242 2.11 3.22 -41.99
CA ASP A 242 1.78 4.64 -42.13
C ASP A 242 0.42 4.82 -42.83
N GLU A 243 0.20 4.13 -43.96
CA GLU A 243 -1.10 4.15 -44.65
C GLU A 243 -2.25 3.61 -43.81
N ILE A 244 -2.02 2.56 -43.03
CA ILE A 244 -3.02 1.98 -42.13
C ILE A 244 -3.36 2.97 -41.00
N LEU A 245 -2.35 3.58 -40.39
CA LEU A 245 -2.51 4.49 -39.25
C LEU A 245 -3.18 5.80 -39.65
N ARG A 246 -2.89 6.37 -40.83
CA ARG A 246 -3.59 7.56 -41.37
C ARG A 246 -5.09 7.37 -41.55
N LYS A 247 -5.55 6.14 -41.75
CA LYS A 247 -7.00 5.84 -41.87
C LYS A 247 -7.74 5.91 -40.53
N ILE A 248 -7.01 5.90 -39.42
CA ILE A 248 -7.61 5.80 -38.07
C ILE A 248 -7.21 6.93 -37.13
N LEU A 249 -6.09 7.61 -37.40
CA LEU A 249 -5.59 8.74 -36.64
C LEU A 249 -5.68 10.03 -37.47
N PRO A 250 -5.94 11.18 -36.82
CA PRO A 250 -5.91 12.47 -37.51
C PRO A 250 -4.48 12.82 -37.92
N ASP A 251 -4.31 13.48 -39.06
CA ASP A 251 -3.02 13.91 -39.61
C ASP A 251 -3.01 15.38 -40.07
N ASP A 252 -3.91 16.20 -39.53
CA ASP A 252 -4.12 17.60 -39.96
C ASP A 252 -3.03 18.59 -39.53
N ARG A 253 -2.19 18.22 -38.54
CA ARG A 253 -1.12 19.06 -38.01
C ARG A 253 0.24 18.37 -38.09
N PRO A 254 1.34 19.13 -38.21
CA PRO A 254 2.69 18.55 -38.31
C PRO A 254 3.12 17.67 -37.14
N ASN A 255 2.55 17.86 -35.94
CA ASN A 255 2.80 16.97 -34.81
C ASN A 255 2.08 15.63 -34.98
N GLN A 256 0.82 15.64 -35.41
CA GLN A 256 0.06 14.41 -35.66
C GLN A 256 0.67 13.55 -36.77
N GLU A 257 1.16 14.18 -37.85
CA GLU A 257 1.89 13.43 -38.88
C GLU A 257 3.16 12.78 -38.32
N SER A 258 3.82 13.45 -37.37
CA SER A 258 5.00 12.92 -36.67
C SER A 258 4.64 11.72 -35.81
N ASP A 259 3.55 11.83 -35.04
CA ASP A 259 3.03 10.75 -34.20
C ASP A 259 2.72 9.49 -35.03
N ILE A 260 2.12 9.66 -36.21
CA ILE A 260 1.86 8.57 -37.16
C ILE A 260 3.16 7.95 -37.65
N ARG A 261 4.15 8.76 -38.07
CA ARG A 261 5.46 8.25 -38.51
C ARG A 261 6.18 7.51 -37.40
N GLN A 262 6.12 7.99 -36.15
CA GLN A 262 6.67 7.30 -34.99
C GLN A 262 6.01 5.93 -34.77
N LEU A 263 4.68 5.88 -34.78
CA LEU A 263 3.92 4.64 -34.61
C LEU A 263 4.16 3.64 -35.75
N ALA A 264 4.23 4.11 -37.00
CA ALA A 264 4.50 3.25 -38.16
C ALA A 264 5.88 2.60 -38.06
N LYS A 265 6.90 3.38 -37.67
CA LYS A 265 8.26 2.88 -37.42
C LYS A 265 8.32 1.94 -36.22
N ALA A 266 7.61 2.25 -35.14
CA ALA A 266 7.52 1.38 -33.98
C ALA A 266 6.89 0.03 -34.34
N ALA A 267 5.77 0.04 -35.07
CA ALA A 267 5.08 -1.16 -35.54
C ALA A 267 5.91 -1.99 -36.52
N ALA A 268 6.79 -1.35 -37.30
CA ALA A 268 7.70 -2.01 -38.23
C ALA A 268 8.98 -2.56 -37.58
N SER A 269 9.14 -2.46 -36.25
CA SER A 269 10.29 -2.97 -35.51
C SER A 269 9.97 -4.28 -34.76
N ASP A 270 10.99 -4.94 -34.23
CA ASP A 270 10.82 -6.14 -33.39
C ASP A 270 10.27 -5.83 -31.98
N ILE A 271 10.06 -4.55 -31.65
CA ILE A 271 9.55 -4.11 -30.35
C ILE A 271 8.05 -3.86 -30.44
N ASN A 272 7.31 -4.55 -29.58
CA ASN A 272 5.85 -4.56 -29.62
C ASN A 272 5.18 -3.54 -28.67
N THR A 273 5.95 -2.72 -27.96
CA THR A 273 5.42 -1.80 -26.94
C THR A 273 5.86 -0.37 -27.24
N PHE A 274 4.88 0.54 -27.36
CA PHE A 274 5.06 1.97 -27.55
C PHE A 274 4.41 2.73 -26.39
N VAL A 275 5.14 3.68 -25.79
CA VAL A 275 4.68 4.44 -24.63
C VAL A 275 4.47 5.91 -24.97
N THR A 276 3.27 6.41 -24.69
CA THR A 276 2.87 7.79 -24.94
C THR A 276 1.93 8.32 -23.85
N ARG A 277 1.88 9.64 -23.68
CA ARG A 277 0.85 10.32 -22.88
C ARG A 277 -0.30 10.86 -23.72
N ASP A 278 -0.19 10.79 -25.05
CA ASP A 278 -1.17 11.35 -25.95
C ASP A 278 -2.51 10.61 -25.82
N GLN A 279 -3.54 11.34 -25.38
CA GLN A 279 -4.86 10.76 -25.15
C GLN A 279 -5.58 10.36 -26.44
N ALA A 280 -5.28 10.99 -27.58
CA ALA A 280 -5.84 10.58 -28.87
C ALA A 280 -5.24 9.24 -29.32
N LEU A 281 -3.94 9.03 -29.11
CA LEU A 281 -3.28 7.74 -29.37
C LEU A 281 -3.79 6.65 -28.41
N LEU A 282 -3.82 6.93 -27.11
CA LEU A 282 -4.28 5.98 -26.09
C LEU A 282 -5.75 5.56 -26.28
N LYS A 283 -6.63 6.47 -26.71
CA LYS A 283 -8.02 6.13 -27.08
C LYS A 283 -8.12 5.14 -28.24
N ASN A 284 -7.14 5.17 -29.15
CA ASN A 284 -7.07 4.26 -30.30
C ASN A 284 -6.14 3.06 -30.05
N ALA A 285 -5.57 2.90 -28.85
CA ALA A 285 -4.57 1.88 -28.54
C ALA A 285 -5.00 0.46 -28.93
N LYS A 286 -6.24 0.09 -28.63
CA LYS A 286 -6.79 -1.23 -28.99
C LYS A 286 -6.83 -1.43 -30.50
N LYS A 287 -7.31 -0.43 -31.25
CA LYS A 287 -7.41 -0.46 -32.72
C LYS A 287 -6.03 -0.48 -33.38
N ILE A 288 -5.08 0.28 -32.83
CA ILE A 288 -3.67 0.26 -33.27
C ILE A 288 -3.11 -1.15 -33.07
N SER A 289 -3.25 -1.72 -31.87
CA SER A 289 -2.75 -3.06 -31.56
C SER A 289 -3.35 -4.16 -32.43
N GLU A 290 -4.66 -4.11 -32.72
CA GLU A 290 -5.32 -5.07 -33.61
C GLU A 290 -4.78 -5.01 -35.06
N LEU A 291 -4.43 -3.82 -35.56
CA LEU A 291 -3.98 -3.62 -36.93
C LEU A 291 -2.47 -3.78 -37.12
N THR A 292 -1.68 -3.47 -36.10
CA THR A 292 -0.21 -3.40 -36.21
C THR A 292 0.53 -4.34 -35.26
N LYS A 293 -0.18 -4.99 -34.31
CA LYS A 293 0.37 -5.74 -33.17
C LYS A 293 1.15 -4.90 -32.15
N LEU A 294 1.26 -3.58 -32.35
CA LEU A 294 1.91 -2.65 -31.44
C LEU A 294 0.98 -2.33 -30.27
N GLN A 295 1.40 -2.64 -29.05
CA GLN A 295 0.73 -2.21 -27.83
C GLN A 295 1.09 -0.76 -27.53
N VAL A 296 0.07 0.10 -27.45
CA VAL A 296 0.24 1.51 -27.07
C VAL A 296 -0.19 1.66 -25.62
N LEU A 297 0.75 2.03 -24.75
CA LEU A 297 0.54 2.14 -23.30
C LEU A 297 0.88 3.56 -22.81
N SER A 298 0.28 3.95 -21.70
CA SER A 298 0.74 5.10 -20.91
C SER A 298 1.91 4.70 -19.99
N PRO A 299 2.73 5.67 -19.52
CA PRO A 299 3.80 5.37 -18.55
C PRO A 299 3.30 4.60 -17.32
N ASN A 300 2.12 4.96 -16.82
CA ASN A 300 1.53 4.29 -15.66
C ASN A 300 1.06 2.87 -15.94
N GLU A 301 0.47 2.60 -17.10
CA GLU A 301 0.07 1.23 -17.46
C GLU A 301 1.30 0.31 -17.55
N LEU A 302 2.40 0.81 -18.14
CA LEU A 302 3.66 0.09 -18.18
C LEU A 302 4.22 -0.15 -16.78
N ILE A 303 4.29 0.89 -15.94
CA ILE A 303 4.80 0.81 -14.57
C ILE A 303 3.99 -0.19 -13.73
N ILE A 304 2.66 -0.12 -13.80
CA ILE A 304 1.76 -1.03 -13.08
C ILE A 304 1.95 -2.46 -13.59
N GLN A 305 2.05 -2.67 -14.92
CA GLN A 305 2.25 -3.99 -15.51
C GLN A 305 3.57 -4.62 -15.05
N LEU A 306 4.67 -3.86 -15.05
CA LEU A 306 5.97 -4.33 -14.58
C LEU A 306 5.94 -4.66 -13.08
N HIS A 307 5.28 -3.82 -12.27
CA HIS A 307 5.14 -4.05 -10.84
C HIS A 307 4.18 -5.23 -10.52
N GLU A 308 3.12 -5.44 -11.30
CA GLU A 308 2.23 -6.60 -11.16
C GLU A 308 2.95 -7.91 -11.45
N LEU A 309 3.83 -7.94 -12.45
CA LEU A 309 4.64 -9.11 -12.78
C LEU A 309 5.60 -9.47 -11.64
N SER A 310 6.18 -8.49 -10.95
CA SER A 310 7.10 -8.72 -9.82
C SER A 310 6.39 -8.96 -8.48
N GLU A 311 5.21 -8.36 -8.26
CA GLU A 311 4.52 -8.33 -6.96
C GLU A 311 3.11 -8.95 -7.01
N ARG A 312 2.95 -10.12 -7.67
CA ARG A 312 1.65 -10.78 -7.89
C ARG A 312 0.78 -10.89 -6.63
N GLN A 313 1.37 -11.16 -5.47
CA GLN A 313 0.63 -11.27 -4.20
C GLN A 313 -0.01 -9.94 -3.77
N SER A 314 0.63 -8.80 -4.07
CA SER A 314 0.15 -7.47 -3.71
C SER A 314 -1.08 -7.01 -4.51
N TYR A 315 -1.37 -7.66 -5.64
CA TYR A 315 -2.55 -7.44 -6.49
C TYR A 315 -3.64 -8.51 -6.30
N THR A 316 -3.47 -9.39 -5.32
CA THR A 316 -4.53 -10.32 -4.95
C THR A 316 -5.66 -9.56 -4.23
N PRO A 317 -6.91 -9.65 -4.69
CA PRO A 317 -8.01 -8.92 -4.08
C PRO A 317 -8.21 -9.31 -2.61
N THR A 318 -8.43 -8.32 -1.75
CA THR A 318 -8.80 -8.54 -0.35
C THR A 318 -10.32 -8.46 -0.23
N ARG A 319 -10.97 -9.60 0.02
CA ARG A 319 -12.42 -9.63 0.29
C ARG A 319 -12.69 -9.05 1.67
N VAL A 320 -13.62 -8.11 1.75
CA VAL A 320 -13.95 -7.45 3.02
C VAL A 320 -15.11 -8.13 3.73
N SER A 321 -15.97 -8.85 3.00
CA SER A 321 -17.12 -9.58 3.58
C SER A 321 -17.85 -10.46 2.55
N GLY A 322 -18.85 -11.25 3.01
CA GLY A 322 -19.79 -12.02 2.17
C GLY A 322 -20.76 -11.19 1.29
N PHE A 323 -20.55 -9.88 1.18
CA PHE A 323 -21.45 -8.94 0.50
C PHE A 323 -20.95 -8.55 -0.89
N SER A 324 -20.07 -9.38 -1.47
CA SER A 324 -19.38 -9.09 -2.74
C SER A 324 -18.57 -7.79 -2.71
N LEU A 325 -18.11 -7.36 -1.52
CA LEU A 325 -17.20 -6.24 -1.34
C LEU A 325 -15.76 -6.73 -1.40
N LYS A 326 -14.96 -6.15 -2.29
CA LYS A 326 -13.52 -6.44 -2.40
C LYS A 326 -12.73 -5.15 -2.56
N TRP A 327 -11.63 -5.03 -1.84
CA TRP A 327 -10.56 -4.11 -2.20
C TRP A 327 -9.69 -4.78 -3.24
N ASP A 328 -9.48 -4.11 -4.36
CA ASP A 328 -8.52 -4.52 -5.37
C ASP A 328 -7.51 -3.40 -5.59
N ARG A 329 -6.25 -3.76 -5.83
CA ARG A 329 -5.25 -2.78 -6.23
C ARG A 329 -5.47 -2.46 -7.70
N LEU A 330 -5.44 -1.19 -8.09
CA LEU A 330 -5.65 -0.81 -9.51
C LEU A 330 -4.65 -1.53 -10.42
N LYS A 331 -5.15 -2.28 -11.40
CA LYS A 331 -4.34 -3.06 -12.36
C LYS A 331 -4.11 -2.32 -13.67
N SER A 332 -3.18 -2.84 -14.47
CA SER A 332 -3.00 -2.37 -15.84
C SER A 332 -4.27 -2.63 -16.66
N GLY A 333 -4.69 -1.65 -17.46
CA GLY A 333 -5.93 -1.69 -18.26
C GLY A 333 -7.20 -1.22 -17.53
N GLU A 334 -7.31 -1.38 -16.21
CA GLU A 334 -8.48 -0.89 -15.45
C GLU A 334 -8.57 0.64 -15.42
N LEU A 335 -7.44 1.33 -15.54
CA LEU A 335 -7.38 2.78 -15.53
C LEU A 335 -8.11 3.41 -16.72
N ALA A 336 -8.08 2.77 -17.89
CA ALA A 336 -8.75 3.26 -19.09
C ALA A 336 -10.28 3.27 -18.94
N ASP A 337 -10.81 2.22 -18.32
CA ASP A 337 -12.24 2.01 -18.09
C ASP A 337 -12.73 2.55 -16.74
N PHE A 338 -11.84 3.14 -15.94
CA PHE A 338 -12.18 3.66 -14.62
C PHE A 338 -13.26 4.77 -14.71
N PRO A 339 -14.36 4.70 -13.94
CA PRO A 339 -15.49 5.62 -14.07
C PRO A 339 -15.21 6.96 -13.35
N PHE A 340 -14.20 7.71 -13.81
CA PHE A 340 -13.76 8.98 -13.21
C PHE A 340 -14.91 9.94 -12.90
N ASP A 341 -15.89 10.04 -13.80
CA ASP A 341 -17.03 10.95 -13.68
C ASP A 341 -17.87 10.69 -12.43
N SER A 342 -17.92 9.43 -11.97
CA SER A 342 -18.62 9.04 -10.76
C SER A 342 -17.89 9.43 -9.47
N PHE A 343 -16.63 9.87 -9.54
CA PHE A 343 -15.77 10.22 -8.40
C PHE A 343 -15.35 11.69 -8.38
N LEU A 344 -15.84 12.51 -9.32
CA LEU A 344 -15.53 13.93 -9.38
C LEU A 344 -16.20 14.70 -8.24
N VAL A 345 -15.47 15.68 -7.70
CA VAL A 345 -16.02 16.70 -6.79
C VAL A 345 -16.44 17.95 -7.56
N GLN A 346 -17.30 18.78 -6.96
CA GLN A 346 -17.78 20.00 -7.59
C GLN A 346 -16.62 20.92 -8.03
N GLY A 347 -16.55 21.26 -9.31
CA GLY A 347 -15.51 22.12 -9.89
C GLY A 347 -14.22 21.40 -10.30
N GLU A 348 -14.06 20.10 -10.00
CA GLU A 348 -12.91 19.32 -10.44
C GLU A 348 -13.09 18.83 -11.88
N ARG A 349 -12.08 19.08 -12.73
CA ARG A 349 -12.05 18.54 -14.10
C ARG A 349 -11.52 17.10 -14.09
N LYS A 350 -12.10 16.24 -14.92
CA LYS A 350 -11.67 14.85 -15.14
C LYS A 350 -10.17 14.71 -15.41
N GLY A 351 -9.59 15.62 -16.22
CA GLY A 351 -8.16 15.63 -16.51
C GLY A 351 -7.30 15.80 -15.25
N ASN A 352 -7.61 16.81 -14.43
CA ASN A 352 -6.86 17.10 -13.20
C ASN A 352 -6.95 15.95 -12.18
N PHE A 353 -8.13 15.32 -12.05
CA PHE A 353 -8.28 14.16 -11.18
C PHE A 353 -7.43 12.98 -11.67
N ARG A 354 -7.46 12.69 -12.98
CA ARG A 354 -6.63 11.65 -13.58
C ARG A 354 -5.13 11.91 -13.41
N GLU A 355 -4.68 13.15 -13.61
CA GLU A 355 -3.28 13.57 -13.41
C GLU A 355 -2.83 13.33 -11.97
N LYS A 356 -3.62 13.73 -10.97
CA LYS A 356 -3.31 13.46 -9.56
C LYS A 356 -3.23 11.97 -9.24
N LEU A 357 -4.20 11.17 -9.72
CA LEU A 357 -4.17 9.72 -9.51
C LEU A 357 -2.94 9.08 -10.18
N ASN A 358 -2.57 9.59 -11.35
CA ASN A 358 -1.42 9.12 -12.12
C ASN A 358 -0.09 9.28 -11.37
N VAL A 359 0.08 10.34 -10.58
CA VAL A 359 1.29 10.53 -9.75
C VAL A 359 1.48 9.38 -8.75
N PHE A 360 0.40 8.97 -8.08
CA PHE A 360 0.47 7.86 -7.12
C PHE A 360 0.70 6.51 -7.81
N LEU A 361 0.08 6.30 -8.99
CA LEU A 361 0.22 5.08 -9.76
C LEU A 361 1.62 4.89 -10.35
N ALA A 362 2.33 5.99 -10.64
CA ALA A 362 3.70 5.95 -11.08
C ALA A 362 4.64 5.35 -10.02
N LYS A 363 4.31 5.48 -8.73
CA LYS A 363 5.16 5.03 -7.62
C LYS A 363 4.52 3.86 -6.83
N PRO A 364 4.33 2.69 -7.45
CA PRO A 364 3.63 1.57 -6.81
C PRO A 364 4.37 0.99 -5.59
N ASN A 365 5.68 1.21 -5.47
CA ASN A 365 6.42 0.79 -4.28
C ASN A 365 6.14 1.71 -3.06
N GLN A 366 5.74 2.96 -3.29
CA GLN A 366 5.46 3.93 -2.24
C GLN A 366 3.95 4.02 -1.92
N TYR A 367 3.11 3.88 -2.94
CA TYR A 367 1.66 4.05 -2.83
C TYR A 367 0.92 2.79 -3.26
N LYS A 368 -0.06 2.42 -2.44
CA LYS A 368 -1.05 1.40 -2.76
C LYS A 368 -2.37 2.06 -3.13
N CYS A 369 -2.66 2.14 -4.43
CA CYS A 369 -3.93 2.63 -4.95
C CYS A 369 -4.95 1.48 -4.97
N GLU A 370 -5.97 1.55 -4.13
CA GLU A 370 -6.99 0.51 -3.97
C GLU A 370 -8.38 1.03 -4.35
N ILE A 371 -9.15 0.22 -5.08
CA ILE A 371 -10.56 0.43 -5.39
C ILE A 371 -11.40 -0.57 -4.60
N LEU A 372 -12.46 -0.07 -3.96
CA LEU A 372 -13.52 -0.88 -3.39
C LEU A 372 -14.55 -1.17 -4.47
N TRP A 373 -14.73 -2.45 -4.78
CA TRP A 373 -15.75 -2.93 -5.70
C TRP A 373 -16.91 -3.55 -4.92
N LEU A 374 -18.13 -3.21 -5.31
CA LEU A 374 -19.34 -3.94 -4.95
C LEU A 374 -19.81 -4.69 -6.18
N LYS A 375 -19.57 -6.01 -6.21
CA LYS A 375 -19.67 -6.82 -7.42
C LYS A 375 -18.75 -6.24 -8.51
N ASP A 376 -19.33 -5.64 -9.56
CA ASP A 376 -18.61 -5.04 -10.69
C ASP A 376 -18.69 -3.51 -10.70
N LYS A 377 -19.25 -2.89 -9.66
CA LYS A 377 -19.37 -1.43 -9.55
C LYS A 377 -18.27 -0.88 -8.63
N ALA A 378 -17.48 0.07 -9.13
CA ALA A 378 -16.52 0.82 -8.31
C ALA A 378 -17.27 1.79 -7.38
N ILE A 379 -17.00 1.69 -6.08
CA ILE A 379 -17.72 2.44 -5.04
C ILE A 379 -16.82 3.45 -4.33
N ALA A 380 -15.59 3.06 -4.01
CA ALA A 380 -14.64 3.91 -3.30
C ALA A 380 -13.23 3.72 -3.87
N LEU A 381 -12.40 4.76 -3.75
CA LEU A 381 -11.00 4.78 -4.12
C LEU A 381 -10.22 5.33 -2.93
N ARG A 382 -9.11 4.69 -2.58
CA ARG A 382 -8.13 5.24 -1.63
C ARG A 382 -6.71 4.97 -2.10
N VAL A 383 -5.82 5.89 -1.78
CA VAL A 383 -4.39 5.72 -1.90
C VAL A 383 -3.84 5.60 -0.50
N LEU A 384 -3.09 4.55 -0.23
CA LEU A 384 -2.44 4.29 1.05
C LEU A 384 -0.93 4.40 0.91
N THR A 385 -0.29 4.99 1.91
CA THR A 385 1.16 4.92 2.09
C THR A 385 1.47 4.75 3.57
N ASN A 386 2.50 3.96 3.88
CA ASN A 386 2.97 3.83 5.26
C ASN A 386 4.02 4.92 5.45
N SER A 387 3.66 6.02 6.12
CA SER A 387 4.56 7.16 6.32
C SER A 387 5.31 7.01 7.64
N GLY A 388 6.55 6.51 7.64
CA GLY A 388 7.30 6.27 8.89
C GLY A 388 6.76 5.13 9.78
N ASN A 389 7.46 4.82 10.88
CA ASN A 389 7.38 3.52 11.57
C ASN A 389 6.02 3.11 12.17
N LYS A 390 5.00 3.99 12.25
CA LYS A 390 3.69 3.66 12.87
C LYS A 390 2.48 4.43 12.28
N ILE A 391 2.57 4.97 11.06
CA ILE A 391 1.52 5.83 10.50
C ILE A 391 0.99 5.25 9.18
N LEU A 392 -0.33 5.12 9.08
CA LEU A 392 -1.02 4.88 7.82
C LEU A 392 -1.55 6.21 7.28
N ALA A 393 -0.96 6.71 6.20
CA ALA A 393 -1.41 7.93 5.55
C ALA A 393 -2.29 7.62 4.33
N VAL A 394 -3.31 8.45 4.16
CA VAL A 394 -4.25 8.45 3.05
C VAL A 394 -4.11 9.79 2.32
N PRO A 395 -3.15 9.91 1.41
CA PRO A 395 -2.94 11.15 0.63
C PRO A 395 -4.09 11.43 -0.31
N PHE A 396 -4.88 10.41 -0.70
CA PHE A 396 -5.98 10.60 -1.63
C PHE A 396 -7.11 9.60 -1.37
N SER A 397 -8.36 10.07 -1.34
CA SER A 397 -9.54 9.20 -1.26
C SER A 397 -10.78 9.83 -1.89
N ARG A 398 -11.67 8.98 -2.42
CA ARG A 398 -12.95 9.38 -3.03
C ARG A 398 -13.99 8.29 -2.81
N VAL A 399 -15.24 8.69 -2.65
CA VAL A 399 -16.41 7.82 -2.73
C VAL A 399 -17.25 8.25 -3.92
N SER A 400 -17.83 7.28 -4.63
CA SER A 400 -18.64 7.56 -5.81
C SER A 400 -19.88 8.36 -5.42
N SER A 401 -20.23 9.38 -6.20
CA SER A 401 -21.47 10.15 -6.06
C SER A 401 -22.74 9.31 -6.21
N SER A 402 -22.62 8.13 -6.81
CA SER A 402 -23.71 7.16 -6.98
C SER A 402 -23.82 6.13 -5.85
N ALA A 403 -22.96 6.22 -4.84
CA ALA A 403 -22.93 5.33 -3.69
C ALA A 403 -23.71 5.92 -2.50
N ASP A 404 -24.17 5.04 -1.60
CA ASP A 404 -24.77 5.45 -0.32
C ASP A 404 -23.70 6.16 0.54
N SER A 405 -24.07 7.22 1.27
CA SER A 405 -23.12 8.00 2.08
C SER A 405 -22.43 7.16 3.15
N LEU A 406 -23.04 6.04 3.55
CA LEU A 406 -22.42 5.07 4.46
C LEU A 406 -21.08 4.50 3.94
N PHE A 407 -20.79 4.59 2.63
CA PHE A 407 -19.49 4.18 2.11
C PHE A 407 -18.34 5.13 2.46
N GLU A 408 -18.62 6.41 2.77
CA GLU A 408 -17.61 7.33 3.32
C GLU A 408 -17.18 6.86 4.72
N ILE A 409 -18.16 6.56 5.59
CA ILE A 409 -17.92 5.94 6.90
C ILE A 409 -17.15 4.64 6.74
N PHE A 410 -17.62 3.72 5.91
CA PHE A 410 -16.95 2.43 5.70
C PHE A 410 -15.50 2.57 5.24
N LEU A 411 -15.19 3.52 4.33
CA LEU A 411 -13.82 3.78 3.88
C LEU A 411 -12.92 4.16 5.07
N ILE A 412 -13.41 5.03 5.96
CA ILE A 412 -12.68 5.46 7.16
C ILE A 412 -12.49 4.27 8.11
N VAL A 413 -13.57 3.56 8.42
CA VAL A 413 -13.61 2.37 9.29
C VAL A 413 -12.61 1.31 8.85
N ASP A 414 -12.68 0.91 7.59
CA ASP A 414 -11.80 -0.10 7.00
C ASP A 414 -10.33 0.34 7.04
N THR A 415 -10.06 1.63 6.81
CA THR A 415 -8.70 2.20 6.91
C THR A 415 -8.19 2.13 8.34
N ILE A 416 -9.02 2.47 9.34
CA ILE A 416 -8.67 2.32 10.76
C ILE A 416 -8.36 0.86 11.11
N TYR A 417 -9.21 -0.07 10.68
CA TYR A 417 -8.97 -1.50 10.95
C TYR A 417 -7.68 -2.00 10.33
N LYS A 418 -7.37 -1.58 9.11
CA LYS A 418 -6.10 -1.90 8.46
C LYS A 418 -4.90 -1.38 9.23
N ALA A 419 -5.01 -0.20 9.85
CA ALA A 419 -3.97 0.32 10.74
C ALA A 419 -3.83 -0.52 12.02
N VAL A 420 -4.94 -0.85 12.67
CA VAL A 420 -4.97 -1.70 13.88
C VAL A 420 -4.43 -3.10 13.61
N GLU A 421 -4.83 -3.73 12.50
CA GLU A 421 -4.35 -5.05 12.06
C GLU A 421 -2.84 -5.05 11.86
N LYS A 422 -2.31 -4.01 11.20
CA LYS A 422 -0.88 -3.81 10.97
C LYS A 422 -0.12 -3.25 12.18
N ASN A 423 -0.78 -3.09 13.34
CA ASN A 423 -0.20 -2.54 14.55
C ASN A 423 0.41 -1.13 14.37
N LEU A 424 -0.24 -0.31 13.53
CA LEU A 424 0.07 1.10 13.33
C LEU A 424 -0.67 1.94 14.38
N SER A 425 -0.01 2.98 14.88
CA SER A 425 -0.54 3.82 15.98
C SER A 425 -1.33 5.03 15.51
N MET A 426 -1.29 5.38 14.22
CA MET A 426 -1.93 6.59 13.72
C MET A 426 -2.45 6.41 12.29
N VAL A 427 -3.63 6.98 12.02
CA VAL A 427 -4.19 7.15 10.68
C VAL A 427 -4.25 8.63 10.35
N LYS A 428 -3.81 9.01 9.16
CA LYS A 428 -3.77 10.38 8.68
C LYS A 428 -4.45 10.51 7.32
N PHE A 429 -5.36 11.46 7.15
CA PHE A 429 -5.99 11.82 5.88
C PHE A 429 -5.56 13.23 5.48
N GLU A 430 -5.09 13.43 4.24
CA GLU A 430 -4.69 14.75 3.76
C GLU A 430 -5.89 15.60 3.33
N LYS A 431 -5.95 16.85 3.79
CA LYS A 431 -7.12 17.74 3.56
C LYS A 431 -7.35 18.09 2.09
N ALA A 432 -6.27 18.24 1.33
CA ALA A 432 -6.30 18.70 -0.07
C ALA A 432 -7.10 17.76 -0.97
N SER A 433 -7.32 16.51 -0.53
CA SER A 433 -7.97 15.46 -1.29
C SER A 433 -9.23 14.93 -0.62
N LEU A 434 -9.88 15.65 0.30
CA LEU A 434 -11.13 15.18 0.94
C LEU A 434 -12.38 15.86 0.37
N THR A 435 -13.47 15.09 0.22
CA THR A 435 -14.82 15.61 -0.03
C THR A 435 -15.36 16.29 1.24
N LEU A 436 -16.40 17.13 1.12
CA LEU A 436 -17.03 17.76 2.29
C LEU A 436 -17.69 16.73 3.22
N GLY A 437 -18.34 15.69 2.68
CA GLY A 437 -18.96 14.62 3.46
C GLY A 437 -17.94 13.82 4.28
N LEU A 438 -16.83 13.45 3.65
CA LEU A 438 -15.74 12.73 4.31
C LEU A 438 -15.12 13.54 5.46
N LYS A 439 -15.03 14.88 5.35
CA LYS A 439 -14.55 15.74 6.45
C LYS A 439 -15.47 15.67 7.68
N SER A 440 -16.80 15.76 7.49
CA SER A 440 -17.74 15.63 8.60
C SER A 440 -17.71 14.24 9.24
N ASP A 441 -17.57 13.19 8.43
CA ASP A 441 -17.51 11.82 8.92
C ASP A 441 -16.21 11.55 9.69
N LEU A 442 -15.07 12.08 9.24
CA LEU A 442 -13.80 12.00 9.97
C LEU A 442 -13.92 12.61 11.37
N LEU A 443 -14.48 13.82 11.49
CA LEU A 443 -14.70 14.48 12.79
C LEU A 443 -15.63 13.66 13.69
N MET A 444 -16.75 13.17 13.16
CA MET A 444 -17.68 12.30 13.89
C MET A 444 -17.00 11.03 14.40
N MET A 445 -16.07 10.50 13.61
CA MET A 445 -15.28 9.32 13.93
C MET A 445 -14.02 9.63 14.74
N GLY A 446 -13.95 10.78 15.40
CA GLY A 446 -12.91 11.12 16.36
C GLY A 446 -11.55 11.50 15.76
N PHE A 447 -11.48 11.81 14.46
CA PHE A 447 -10.30 12.47 13.90
C PHE A 447 -10.25 13.92 14.36
N THR A 448 -9.04 14.39 14.65
CA THR A 448 -8.76 15.79 14.98
C THR A 448 -8.05 16.45 13.81
N GLU A 449 -8.39 17.72 13.57
CA GLU A 449 -7.73 18.54 12.59
C GLU A 449 -6.34 18.98 13.09
N CYS A 450 -5.30 18.81 12.27
CA CYS A 450 -3.94 19.25 12.57
C CYS A 450 -3.19 19.52 11.26
N ASN A 451 -2.70 20.76 11.11
CA ASN A 451 -2.05 21.28 9.90
C ASN A 451 -2.87 21.03 8.64
N ASP A 452 -2.30 20.36 7.64
CA ASP A 452 -2.98 20.03 6.38
C ASP A 452 -3.62 18.64 6.39
N SER A 453 -3.94 18.11 7.57
CA SER A 453 -4.49 16.76 7.71
C SER A 453 -5.56 16.61 8.80
N PHE A 454 -6.32 15.53 8.69
CA PHE A 454 -7.10 14.95 9.78
C PHE A 454 -6.35 13.72 10.30
N MET A 455 -6.21 13.59 11.60
CA MET A 455 -5.49 12.48 12.21
C MET A 455 -6.25 11.87 13.37
N ARG A 456 -6.07 10.56 13.55
CA ARG A 456 -6.62 9.79 14.65
C ARG A 456 -5.58 8.78 15.13
N PHE A 457 -5.38 8.70 16.43
CA PHE A 457 -4.53 7.69 17.04
C PHE A 457 -5.30 6.38 17.26
N CYS A 458 -4.61 5.26 17.17
CA CYS A 458 -5.18 3.92 17.27
C CYS A 458 -4.27 3.06 18.15
N PHE A 459 -4.44 3.14 19.48
CA PHE A 459 -3.58 2.41 20.41
C PHE A 459 -4.17 1.06 20.78
N SER A 460 -3.65 -0.02 20.20
CA SER A 460 -4.08 -1.40 20.50
C SER A 460 -3.43 -1.96 21.75
N ARG A 461 -3.49 -1.22 22.87
CA ARG A 461 -2.83 -1.53 24.15
C ARG A 461 -3.47 -0.77 25.31
N CYS A 462 -3.12 -1.14 26.54
CA CYS A 462 -3.50 -0.37 27.72
C CYS A 462 -2.45 0.72 27.97
N LEU A 463 -2.86 1.98 28.08
CA LEU A 463 -1.98 3.12 28.34
C LEU A 463 -2.68 4.10 29.29
N ASP A 464 -1.95 4.70 30.23
CA ASP A 464 -2.49 5.81 31.02
C ASP A 464 -2.45 7.14 30.24
N GLN A 465 -3.07 8.19 30.80
CA GLN A 465 -3.16 9.50 30.15
C GLN A 465 -1.78 10.11 29.83
N THR A 466 -0.79 9.91 30.70
CA THR A 466 0.56 10.45 30.50
C THR A 466 1.31 9.72 29.39
N GLU A 467 1.18 8.39 29.33
CA GLU A 467 1.74 7.55 28.26
C GLU A 467 1.12 7.88 26.90
N ILE A 468 -0.20 8.08 26.86
CA ILE A 468 -0.94 8.48 25.65
C ILE A 468 -0.40 9.82 25.13
N LEU A 469 -0.34 10.84 25.98
CA LEU A 469 0.12 12.17 25.58
C LEU A 469 1.60 12.18 25.18
N SER A 470 2.42 11.30 25.77
CA SER A 470 3.81 11.10 25.37
C SER A 470 3.91 10.48 23.97
N GLU A 471 3.18 9.40 23.70
CA GLU A 471 3.14 8.73 22.39
C GLU A 471 2.59 9.65 21.28
N ILE A 472 1.54 10.42 21.59
CA ILE A 472 1.01 11.46 20.69
C ILE A 472 2.09 12.49 20.39
N ALA A 473 2.81 12.97 21.40
CA ALA A 473 3.88 13.96 21.22
C ALA A 473 5.04 13.40 20.37
N THR A 474 5.36 12.11 20.49
CA THR A 474 6.39 11.46 19.66
C THR A 474 5.95 11.33 18.20
N LEU A 475 4.70 10.97 17.96
CA LEU A 475 4.18 10.72 16.60
C LEU A 475 3.81 12.01 15.87
N CYS A 476 3.18 12.96 16.56
CA CYS A 476 2.77 14.25 16.03
C CYS A 476 2.69 15.30 17.15
N PRO A 477 3.82 16.00 17.45
CA PRO A 477 3.90 16.98 18.53
C PRO A 477 2.81 18.05 18.49
N GLU A 478 2.48 18.52 17.29
CA GLU A 478 1.53 19.60 17.03
C GLU A 478 0.08 19.23 17.36
N SER A 479 -0.22 17.93 17.43
CA SER A 479 -1.56 17.43 17.77
C SER A 479 -1.80 17.30 19.27
N LYS A 480 -0.77 17.40 20.12
CA LYS A 480 -0.86 17.15 21.56
C LYS A 480 -1.93 18.00 22.26
N SER A 481 -2.03 19.27 21.88
CA SER A 481 -3.01 20.22 22.44
C SER A 481 -4.46 19.79 22.20
N ASN A 482 -4.74 19.08 21.11
CA ASN A 482 -6.08 18.59 20.79
C ASN A 482 -6.57 17.52 21.78
N TYR A 483 -5.65 16.78 22.43
CA TYR A 483 -5.97 15.65 23.32
C TYR A 483 -5.75 15.96 24.80
N GLN A 484 -4.97 17.00 25.13
CA GLN A 484 -4.56 17.29 26.51
C GLN A 484 -5.72 17.57 27.47
N ASN A 485 -6.82 18.15 26.97
CA ASN A 485 -7.98 18.53 27.77
C ASN A 485 -9.16 17.55 27.66
N MET A 486 -8.99 16.44 26.94
CA MET A 486 -10.03 15.41 26.82
C MET A 486 -10.14 14.62 28.13
N SER A 487 -11.37 14.29 28.52
CA SER A 487 -11.63 13.34 29.59
C SER A 487 -11.18 11.93 29.19
N ASP A 488 -11.00 11.03 30.17
CA ASP A 488 -10.59 9.64 29.92
C ASP A 488 -11.52 8.93 28.93
N ASN A 489 -12.84 9.15 29.02
CA ASN A 489 -13.81 8.57 28.09
C ASN A 489 -13.66 9.11 26.66
N GLU A 490 -13.33 10.39 26.51
CA GLU A 490 -13.07 10.99 25.20
C GLU A 490 -11.75 10.46 24.62
N LEU A 491 -10.69 10.40 25.42
CA LEU A 491 -9.41 9.81 25.01
C LEU A 491 -9.57 8.35 24.58
N GLU A 492 -10.31 7.54 25.33
CA GLU A 492 -10.55 6.13 25.00
C GLU A 492 -11.24 5.98 23.63
N ARG A 493 -12.21 6.85 23.33
CA ARG A 493 -12.96 6.85 22.07
C ARG A 493 -12.15 7.42 20.91
N HIS A 494 -11.43 8.52 21.11
CA HIS A 494 -10.62 9.15 20.07
C HIS A 494 -9.37 8.32 19.73
N CYS A 495 -8.84 7.55 20.69
CA CYS A 495 -7.66 6.71 20.50
C CYS A 495 -7.96 5.21 20.42
N SER A 496 -9.24 4.81 20.27
CA SER A 496 -9.65 3.39 20.24
C SER A 496 -8.85 2.58 19.20
N PRO A 497 -8.49 1.31 19.48
CA PRO A 497 -9.04 0.43 20.52
C PRO A 497 -8.49 0.58 21.94
N LEU A 498 -7.76 1.65 22.26
CA LEU A 498 -7.20 2.01 23.57
C LEU A 498 -8.07 1.57 24.77
N ASN A 499 -7.40 1.17 25.85
CA ASN A 499 -8.01 1.05 27.18
C ASN A 499 -7.15 1.85 28.18
N LEU A 500 -7.76 2.77 28.95
CA LEU A 500 -7.00 3.51 29.96
C LEU A 500 -6.67 2.69 31.22
N GLY A 501 -7.26 1.49 31.36
CA GLY A 501 -7.02 0.64 32.52
C GLY A 501 -7.69 1.14 33.80
N ASN A 502 -8.58 2.12 33.68
CA ASN A 502 -9.38 2.67 34.76
C ASN A 502 -10.48 1.70 35.21
N ASP A 503 -11.02 1.92 36.40
CA ASP A 503 -12.19 1.19 36.90
C ASP A 503 -13.45 1.63 36.15
N GLN A 504 -13.85 0.85 35.16
CA GLN A 504 -15.06 1.05 34.36
C GLN A 504 -15.83 -0.27 34.20
N ASN A 505 -17.01 -0.21 33.59
CA ASN A 505 -17.82 -1.40 33.38
C ASN A 505 -17.28 -2.24 32.22
N TYR A 506 -16.68 -3.40 32.54
CA TYR A 506 -16.27 -4.39 31.54
C TYR A 506 -17.26 -5.56 31.50
N PHE A 507 -17.71 -5.92 30.30
CA PHE A 507 -18.69 -6.97 30.07
C PHE A 507 -18.14 -8.03 29.11
N LEU A 508 -18.40 -9.29 29.41
CA LEU A 508 -18.25 -10.40 28.48
C LEU A 508 -19.66 -10.76 27.97
N ILE A 509 -19.91 -10.59 26.68
CA ILE A 509 -21.22 -10.83 26.07
C ILE A 509 -21.11 -11.97 25.05
N PRO A 510 -21.83 -13.09 25.28
CA PRO A 510 -21.88 -14.17 24.30
C PRO A 510 -22.77 -13.80 23.12
N ILE A 511 -22.30 -14.13 21.92
CA ILE A 511 -22.99 -13.96 20.64
C ILE A 511 -22.87 -15.23 19.80
N ARG A 512 -23.93 -15.58 19.07
CA ARG A 512 -23.92 -16.75 18.18
C ARG A 512 -23.05 -16.46 16.96
N SER A 513 -22.41 -17.50 16.42
CA SER A 513 -21.46 -17.38 15.29
C SER A 513 -22.06 -16.64 14.09
N ASP A 514 -23.31 -16.92 13.73
CA ASP A 514 -23.97 -16.29 12.58
C ASP A 514 -24.11 -14.76 12.76
N TYR A 515 -24.50 -14.30 13.94
CA TYR A 515 -24.62 -12.86 14.23
C TYR A 515 -23.26 -12.19 14.42
N ALA A 516 -22.29 -12.88 15.02
CA ALA A 516 -20.95 -12.35 15.21
C ALA A 516 -20.26 -12.08 13.86
N ARG A 517 -20.43 -12.98 12.88
CA ARG A 517 -19.91 -12.78 11.52
C ARG A 517 -20.42 -11.50 10.88
N SER A 518 -21.70 -11.18 11.07
CA SER A 518 -22.31 -10.01 10.43
C SER A 518 -22.16 -8.70 11.22
N LEU A 519 -22.03 -8.74 12.56
CA LEU A 519 -21.86 -7.54 13.41
C LEU A 519 -20.41 -7.20 13.74
N ILE A 520 -19.50 -8.18 13.73
CA ILE A 520 -18.18 -8.09 14.37
C ILE A 520 -17.06 -8.58 13.44
N ASN A 521 -17.23 -9.73 12.79
CA ASN A 521 -16.19 -10.47 12.07
C ASN A 521 -16.32 -10.40 10.54
N SER A 522 -16.77 -9.28 9.98
CA SER A 522 -16.93 -9.13 8.53
C SER A 522 -15.60 -9.34 7.78
N TYR A 523 -14.48 -8.91 8.35
CA TYR A 523 -13.15 -8.96 7.76
C TYR A 523 -12.47 -10.34 7.74
N GLN A 524 -12.85 -11.28 8.62
CA GLN A 524 -12.21 -12.61 8.72
C GLN A 524 -13.01 -13.72 8.01
N SER A 525 -14.18 -13.40 7.46
CA SER A 525 -15.11 -14.38 6.86
C SER A 525 -15.20 -14.20 5.35
N ALA A 526 -14.07 -14.35 4.63
CA ALA A 526 -13.99 -14.19 3.17
C ALA A 526 -14.71 -15.30 2.36
N ASP A 527 -15.15 -16.36 3.04
CA ASP A 527 -15.73 -17.58 2.46
C ASP A 527 -17.27 -17.62 2.45
N ASP A 528 -17.97 -16.56 2.86
CA ASP A 528 -19.43 -16.59 2.90
C ASP A 528 -20.07 -16.30 1.53
N LEU A 529 -20.88 -17.28 1.07
CA LEU A 529 -21.67 -17.26 -0.16
C LEU A 529 -23.06 -16.64 0.03
N PHE A 530 -23.46 -16.33 1.26
CA PHE A 530 -24.80 -15.84 1.59
C PHE A 530 -24.79 -14.37 2.03
N GLY A 531 -25.27 -13.50 1.14
CA GLY A 531 -25.32 -12.05 1.36
C GLY A 531 -26.27 -11.63 2.49
N GLY A 532 -25.77 -10.80 3.41
CA GLY A 532 -26.58 -10.10 4.41
C GLY A 532 -27.02 -8.70 3.98
N ASN A 533 -27.48 -7.87 4.93
CA ASN A 533 -27.80 -6.44 4.72
C ASN A 533 -26.57 -5.51 4.76
N THR A 534 -26.09 -5.06 3.59
CA THR A 534 -24.85 -4.26 3.45
C THR A 534 -24.85 -3.02 4.34
N ARG A 535 -26.02 -2.43 4.61
CA ARG A 535 -26.13 -1.21 5.40
C ARG A 535 -25.70 -1.35 6.85
N VAL A 536 -25.72 -2.56 7.43
CA VAL A 536 -25.24 -2.77 8.80
C VAL A 536 -23.71 -2.79 8.84
N LEU A 537 -23.07 -3.42 7.83
CA LEU A 537 -21.62 -3.45 7.72
C LEU A 537 -20.97 -2.08 7.54
N LEU A 538 -21.67 -1.16 6.88
CA LEU A 538 -21.12 0.16 6.56
C LEU A 538 -21.15 1.12 7.76
N ARG A 539 -21.64 0.69 8.93
CA ARG A 539 -21.81 1.55 10.10
C ARG A 539 -20.74 1.32 11.16
N TRP A 540 -20.39 2.40 11.83
CA TRP A 540 -19.53 2.38 13.02
C TRP A 540 -20.31 2.06 14.32
N ASP A 541 -21.64 2.16 14.28
CA ASP A 541 -22.54 1.92 15.39
C ASP A 541 -23.64 0.89 15.04
N ASN A 542 -23.90 -0.01 15.97
CA ASN A 542 -24.79 -1.16 15.78
C ASN A 542 -25.62 -1.45 17.03
N VAL A 543 -26.67 -2.26 16.88
CA VAL A 543 -27.55 -2.68 17.97
C VAL A 543 -27.63 -4.20 18.06
N TYR A 544 -27.40 -4.70 19.28
CA TYR A 544 -27.58 -6.11 19.63
C TYR A 544 -28.84 -6.27 20.50
N TYR A 545 -29.80 -7.05 20.01
CA TYR A 545 -31.02 -7.36 20.74
C TYR A 545 -30.86 -8.65 21.54
N ARG A 546 -31.49 -8.67 22.72
CA ARG A 546 -31.54 -9.86 23.57
C ARG A 546 -32.81 -9.87 24.41
N LYS A 547 -33.17 -11.07 24.90
CA LYS A 547 -34.23 -11.22 25.91
C LYS A 547 -33.89 -10.42 27.17
N LYS A 548 -34.91 -9.79 27.77
CA LYS A 548 -34.79 -9.12 29.06
C LYS A 548 -34.26 -10.11 30.11
N ASN A 549 -33.20 -9.72 30.80
CA ASN A 549 -32.71 -10.44 31.98
C ASN A 549 -33.14 -9.67 33.24
N ARG A 550 -33.37 -10.36 34.35
CA ARG A 550 -33.77 -9.77 35.63
C ARG A 550 -32.65 -8.92 36.27
N HIS A 551 -31.40 -9.10 35.83
CA HIS A 551 -30.25 -8.35 36.35
C HIS A 551 -29.97 -7.08 35.53
N LYS A 552 -30.09 -5.90 36.17
CA LYS A 552 -29.72 -4.58 35.61
C LYS A 552 -28.19 -4.32 35.64
N MET A 553 -27.39 -5.33 35.31
CA MET A 553 -25.93 -5.26 35.43
C MET A 553 -25.26 -4.53 34.24
N LEU A 554 -25.93 -4.50 33.08
CA LEU A 554 -25.43 -3.80 31.90
C LEU A 554 -25.74 -2.31 32.02
N VAL A 555 -24.73 -1.52 32.41
CA VAL A 555 -24.83 -0.08 32.61
C VAL A 555 -23.81 0.61 31.70
N PRO A 556 -24.24 1.47 30.76
CA PRO A 556 -23.35 2.29 29.97
C PRO A 556 -22.84 3.50 30.80
N PRO A 557 -21.67 4.07 30.47
CA PRO A 557 -20.71 3.57 29.50
C PRO A 557 -20.01 2.30 29.99
N GLY A 558 -19.54 1.48 29.04
CA GLY A 558 -18.75 0.30 29.35
C GLY A 558 -18.09 -0.32 28.12
N ARG A 559 -17.30 -1.36 28.32
CA ARG A 559 -16.60 -2.10 27.27
C ARG A 559 -17.16 -3.52 27.15
N ILE A 560 -17.28 -4.00 25.92
CA ILE A 560 -17.82 -5.32 25.61
C ILE A 560 -16.71 -6.17 25.01
N LEU A 561 -16.42 -7.33 25.59
CA LEU A 561 -15.72 -8.44 24.95
C LEU A 561 -16.76 -9.38 24.33
N TRP A 562 -16.66 -9.62 23.03
CA TRP A 562 -17.59 -10.48 22.32
C TRP A 562 -17.09 -11.92 22.26
N TYR A 563 -17.80 -12.83 22.93
CA TYR A 563 -17.52 -14.26 22.93
C TYR A 563 -18.40 -15.01 21.92
N VAL A 564 -17.79 -15.65 20.93
CA VAL A 564 -18.50 -16.45 19.93
C VAL A 564 -18.72 -17.87 20.47
N SER A 565 -19.97 -18.25 20.75
CA SER A 565 -20.28 -19.43 21.58
C SER A 565 -20.35 -20.79 20.87
N GLU A 566 -20.65 -20.86 19.57
CA GLU A 566 -20.97 -22.12 18.88
C GLU A 566 -19.74 -22.78 18.23
N ARG A 567 -19.32 -22.28 17.06
CA ARG A 567 -18.27 -22.92 16.24
C ARG A 567 -16.86 -22.54 16.69
N GLU A 568 -16.65 -21.27 17.00
CA GLU A 568 -15.30 -20.73 17.22
C GLU A 568 -14.87 -20.81 18.69
N LYS A 569 -15.80 -20.62 19.64
CA LYS A 569 -15.55 -20.67 21.09
C LYS A 569 -14.37 -19.79 21.50
N GLN A 570 -14.40 -18.53 21.09
CA GLN A 570 -13.31 -17.58 21.33
C GLN A 570 -13.84 -16.15 21.53
N ILE A 571 -13.07 -15.28 22.17
CA ILE A 571 -13.32 -13.84 22.15
C ILE A 571 -12.67 -13.26 20.89
N VAL A 572 -13.45 -12.55 20.09
CA VAL A 572 -13.01 -12.09 18.75
C VAL A 572 -12.80 -10.59 18.64
N ALA A 573 -13.44 -9.80 19.50
CA ALA A 573 -13.43 -8.35 19.39
C ALA A 573 -13.77 -7.64 20.70
N VAL A 574 -13.53 -6.34 20.70
CA VAL A 574 -13.91 -5.41 21.75
C VAL A 574 -14.75 -4.27 21.19
N SER A 575 -15.78 -3.82 21.92
CA SER A 575 -16.62 -2.66 21.56
C SER A 575 -16.87 -1.74 22.76
N HIS A 576 -17.41 -0.56 22.49
CA HIS A 576 -17.99 0.33 23.50
C HIS A 576 -19.50 0.13 23.59
N LEU A 577 -20.03 0.02 24.81
CA LEU A 577 -21.46 0.03 25.10
C LEU A 577 -21.91 1.48 25.29
N ASP A 578 -22.76 1.97 24.38
CA ASP A 578 -23.20 3.37 24.35
C ASP A 578 -24.55 3.57 25.05
N GLU A 579 -25.51 2.68 24.79
CA GLU A 579 -26.88 2.80 25.32
C GLU A 579 -27.45 1.41 25.63
N VAL A 580 -28.25 1.32 26.69
CA VAL A 580 -29.02 0.13 27.04
C VAL A 580 -30.47 0.54 27.22
N GLU A 581 -31.36 -0.02 26.41
CA GLU A 581 -32.78 0.28 26.48
C GLU A 581 -33.59 -1.01 26.64
N ILE A 582 -34.59 -0.97 27.52
CA ILE A 582 -35.54 -2.05 27.73
C ILE A 582 -36.92 -1.50 27.35
N GLY A 583 -37.62 -2.21 26.49
CA GLY A 583 -38.90 -1.75 25.99
C GLY A 583 -39.60 -2.78 25.12
N ILE A 584 -40.70 -2.34 24.52
CA ILE A 584 -41.54 -3.17 23.66
C ILE A 584 -40.82 -3.39 22.31
N PRO A 585 -40.81 -4.63 21.76
CA PRO A 585 -40.11 -4.96 20.52
C PRO A 585 -40.42 -4.04 19.34
N GLN A 586 -41.68 -3.63 19.15
CA GLN A 586 -42.07 -2.77 18.03
C GLN A 586 -41.45 -1.38 18.12
N GLU A 587 -41.40 -0.80 19.31
CA GLU A 587 -40.83 0.53 19.55
C GLU A 587 -39.32 0.50 19.38
N LEU A 588 -38.66 -0.49 19.98
CA LEU A 588 -37.22 -0.68 19.86
C LEU A 588 -36.82 -0.98 18.41
N PHE A 589 -37.58 -1.83 17.71
CA PHE A 589 -37.33 -2.07 16.28
C PHE A 589 -37.51 -0.79 15.47
N LYS A 590 -38.56 0.00 15.70
CA LYS A 590 -38.76 1.27 14.98
C LYS A 590 -37.63 2.26 15.24
N LYS A 591 -37.17 2.37 16.50
CA LYS A 591 -36.07 3.26 16.91
C LYS A 591 -34.73 2.82 16.30
N PHE A 592 -34.44 1.52 16.35
CA PHE A 592 -33.14 0.96 15.99
C PHE A 592 -33.11 0.20 14.65
N LYS A 593 -34.17 0.29 13.84
CA LYS A 593 -34.31 -0.44 12.56
C LYS A 593 -33.09 -0.33 11.66
N ARG A 594 -32.43 0.83 11.69
CA ARG A 594 -31.29 1.14 10.82
C ARG A 594 -29.94 0.64 11.36
N PHE A 595 -29.88 0.16 12.61
CA PHE A 595 -28.64 -0.17 13.34
C PHE A 595 -28.53 -1.67 13.67
N GLY A 596 -29.62 -2.44 13.55
CA GLY A 596 -29.64 -3.86 13.88
C GLY A 596 -29.61 -4.77 12.65
N ILE A 597 -29.17 -6.02 12.84
CA ILE A 597 -29.22 -7.08 11.81
C ILE A 597 -30.57 -7.79 11.78
N LEU A 598 -31.23 -7.89 12.93
CA LEU A 598 -32.49 -8.61 13.04
C LEU A 598 -33.58 -7.86 12.29
N GLU A 599 -34.26 -8.57 11.40
CA GLU A 599 -35.50 -8.08 10.81
C GLU A 599 -36.65 -8.24 11.82
N TRP A 600 -37.79 -7.62 11.52
CA TRP A 600 -38.96 -7.67 12.42
C TRP A 600 -39.37 -9.10 12.76
N GLU A 601 -39.31 -10.01 11.78
CA GLU A 601 -39.65 -11.42 11.98
C GLU A 601 -38.73 -12.13 12.98
N ASP A 602 -37.43 -11.81 12.96
CA ASP A 602 -36.46 -12.41 13.89
C ASP A 602 -36.69 -11.90 15.31
N LEU A 603 -36.96 -10.61 15.46
CA LEU A 603 -37.33 -9.99 16.73
C LEU A 603 -38.64 -10.57 17.28
N TYR A 604 -39.64 -10.74 16.42
CA TYR A 604 -40.92 -11.33 16.80
C TYR A 604 -40.77 -12.80 17.27
N LYS A 605 -39.96 -13.60 16.55
CA LYS A 605 -39.60 -14.97 16.98
C LYS A 605 -38.82 -14.98 18.29
N MET A 606 -37.88 -14.05 18.48
CA MET A 606 -37.10 -13.92 19.73
C MET A 606 -38.01 -13.68 20.95
N CYS A 607 -39.14 -12.99 20.74
CA CYS A 607 -40.14 -12.71 21.78
C CYS A 607 -41.18 -13.83 21.96
N GLY A 608 -41.00 -14.99 21.32
CA GLY A 608 -41.97 -16.09 21.39
C GLY A 608 -43.32 -15.71 20.79
N CYS A 609 -43.32 -14.88 19.74
CA CYS A 609 -44.52 -14.36 19.08
C CYS A 609 -45.42 -13.48 19.96
N ASN A 610 -44.91 -12.99 21.10
CA ASN A 610 -45.61 -12.04 21.96
C ASN A 610 -44.99 -10.65 21.85
N THR A 611 -45.73 -9.69 21.30
CA THR A 611 -45.28 -8.30 21.13
C THR A 611 -45.25 -7.49 22.41
N GLU A 612 -45.83 -7.96 23.51
CA GLU A 612 -45.80 -7.27 24.81
C GLU A 612 -44.61 -7.71 25.68
N THR A 613 -43.88 -8.74 25.25
CA THR A 613 -42.71 -9.21 26.01
C THR A 613 -41.56 -8.23 25.81
N GLU A 614 -41.23 -7.49 26.88
CA GLU A 614 -40.10 -6.57 26.87
C GLU A 614 -38.79 -7.26 26.49
N ILE A 615 -38.04 -6.60 25.62
CA ILE A 615 -36.69 -7.00 25.22
C ILE A 615 -35.70 -5.91 25.57
N MET A 616 -34.42 -6.24 25.42
CA MET A 616 -33.32 -5.32 25.68
C MET A 616 -32.54 -5.10 24.39
N ALA A 617 -32.28 -3.83 24.06
CA ALA A 617 -31.42 -3.40 22.98
C ALA A 617 -30.13 -2.80 23.56
N LEU A 618 -28.98 -3.30 23.10
CA LEU A 618 -27.66 -2.78 23.44
C LEU A 618 -27.12 -2.03 22.22
N LYS A 619 -27.04 -0.70 22.28
CA LYS A 619 -26.34 0.09 21.27
C LYS A 619 -24.85 0.08 21.59
N PHE A 620 -24.04 -0.28 20.60
CA PHE A 620 -22.60 -0.33 20.73
C PHE A 620 -21.91 0.28 19.50
N SER A 621 -20.70 0.78 19.71
CA SER A 621 -19.87 1.37 18.65
C SER A 621 -18.40 1.00 18.86
N HIS A 622 -17.52 1.49 17.98
CA HIS A 622 -16.06 1.32 18.13
C HIS A 622 -15.70 -0.16 18.32
N THR A 623 -16.26 -1.02 17.48
CA THR A 623 -15.98 -2.45 17.50
C THR A 623 -14.65 -2.67 16.80
N PHE A 624 -13.67 -3.27 17.47
CA PHE A 624 -12.38 -3.61 16.89
C PHE A 624 -12.12 -5.10 17.04
N PRO A 625 -11.89 -5.83 15.93
CA PRO A 625 -11.43 -7.21 15.99
C PRO A 625 -10.09 -7.31 16.71
N PHE A 626 -9.89 -8.40 17.45
CA PHE A 626 -8.59 -8.73 18.02
C PHE A 626 -7.66 -9.25 16.93
N ARG A 627 -6.38 -8.84 17.01
CA ARG A 627 -5.33 -9.38 16.14
C ARG A 627 -5.14 -10.88 16.40
N GLN A 628 -5.35 -11.30 17.65
CA GLN A 628 -5.35 -12.71 18.04
C GLN A 628 -6.63 -13.04 18.80
N PRO A 629 -7.59 -13.75 18.18
CA PRO A 629 -8.77 -14.25 18.88
C PRO A 629 -8.37 -15.12 20.09
N ILE A 630 -9.07 -14.96 21.20
CA ILE A 630 -8.71 -15.58 22.49
C ILE A 630 -9.53 -16.85 22.67
N SER A 631 -8.87 -18.01 22.63
CA SER A 631 -9.54 -19.32 22.73
C SER A 631 -10.24 -19.54 24.08
N LEU A 632 -11.28 -20.40 24.10
CA LEU A 632 -11.95 -20.82 25.33
C LEU A 632 -11.00 -21.41 26.38
N GLU A 633 -9.95 -22.11 25.96
CA GLU A 633 -8.95 -22.66 26.89
C GLU A 633 -8.20 -21.53 27.60
N THR A 634 -7.71 -20.55 26.84
CA THR A 634 -7.05 -19.37 27.38
C THR A 634 -7.96 -18.57 28.32
N ILE A 635 -9.24 -18.39 27.95
CA ILE A 635 -10.22 -17.70 28.79
C ILE A 635 -10.39 -18.42 30.14
N ARG A 636 -10.52 -19.76 30.13
CA ARG A 636 -10.64 -20.56 31.35
C ARG A 636 -9.43 -20.41 32.26
N THR A 637 -8.23 -20.39 31.69
CA THR A 637 -6.98 -20.19 32.43
C THR A 637 -6.99 -18.84 33.13
N VAL A 638 -7.24 -17.75 32.41
CA VAL A 638 -7.27 -16.39 32.97
C VAL A 638 -8.31 -16.26 34.08
N PHE A 639 -9.53 -16.75 33.87
CA PHE A 639 -10.59 -16.68 34.88
C PHE A 639 -10.27 -17.50 36.14
N LYS A 640 -9.63 -18.66 35.98
CA LYS A 640 -9.20 -19.49 37.11
C LYS A 640 -8.11 -18.80 37.93
N GLU A 641 -7.13 -18.19 37.27
CA GLU A 641 -6.06 -17.43 37.92
C GLU A 641 -6.61 -16.23 38.71
N ASP A 642 -7.56 -15.50 38.14
CA ASP A 642 -8.18 -14.33 38.77
C ASP A 642 -9.30 -14.68 39.76
N LYS A 643 -9.58 -15.98 39.96
CA LYS A 643 -10.68 -16.48 40.82
C LYS A 643 -12.04 -15.89 40.44
N VAL A 644 -12.27 -15.67 39.14
CA VAL A 644 -13.53 -15.16 38.59
C VAL A 644 -14.40 -16.33 38.13
N GLY A 645 -15.67 -16.34 38.53
CA GLY A 645 -16.63 -17.33 38.05
C GLY A 645 -16.87 -17.20 36.55
N LEU A 646 -16.57 -18.25 35.78
CA LEU A 646 -16.76 -18.24 34.33
C LEU A 646 -18.24 -18.46 33.99
N SER A 647 -18.88 -17.43 33.41
CA SER A 647 -20.25 -17.51 32.90
C SER A 647 -20.26 -17.09 31.43
N LEU A 648 -20.50 -18.05 30.53
CA LEU A 648 -20.45 -17.84 29.06
C LEU A 648 -21.82 -17.95 28.38
N GLN A 649 -22.90 -18.12 29.15
CA GLN A 649 -24.26 -18.23 28.64
C GLN A 649 -25.04 -16.91 28.74
N PRO A 650 -25.10 -16.23 29.90
CA PRO A 650 -25.54 -14.85 29.99
C PRO A 650 -24.37 -13.86 29.88
N PRO A 651 -24.63 -12.57 29.57
CA PRO A 651 -23.67 -11.51 29.79
C PRO A 651 -23.17 -11.50 31.25
N SER A 652 -21.88 -11.30 31.45
CA SER A 652 -21.23 -11.21 32.77
C SER A 652 -20.38 -9.94 32.89
N LYS A 653 -20.43 -9.26 34.03
CA LYS A 653 -19.48 -8.20 34.37
C LYS A 653 -18.17 -8.85 34.81
N ILE A 654 -17.05 -8.37 34.29
CA ILE A 654 -15.72 -8.90 34.61
C ILE A 654 -14.87 -7.84 35.33
N PRO A 655 -13.96 -8.23 36.23
CA PRO A 655 -13.04 -7.30 36.87
C PRO A 655 -12.09 -6.64 35.88
N THR A 656 -11.63 -5.44 36.22
CA THR A 656 -10.67 -4.64 35.43
C THR A 656 -9.41 -5.42 35.10
N GLU A 657 -8.81 -6.11 36.06
CA GLU A 657 -7.59 -6.91 35.86
C GLU A 657 -7.80 -8.07 34.86
N THR A 658 -8.93 -8.76 34.98
CA THR A 658 -9.31 -9.84 34.06
C THR A 658 -9.50 -9.31 32.64
N PHE A 659 -10.16 -8.16 32.48
CA PHE A 659 -10.29 -7.51 31.17
C PHE A 659 -8.92 -7.13 30.59
N ARG A 660 -8.03 -6.51 31.40
CA ARG A 660 -6.69 -6.09 30.95
C ARG A 660 -5.87 -7.28 30.42
N LYS A 661 -5.86 -8.41 31.13
CA LYS A 661 -5.18 -9.64 30.68
C LYS A 661 -5.72 -10.14 29.35
N LEU A 662 -7.05 -10.22 29.20
CA LEU A 662 -7.69 -10.65 27.96
C LEU A 662 -7.40 -9.65 26.81
N PHE A 663 -7.49 -8.36 27.08
CA PHE A 663 -7.22 -7.31 26.09
C PHE A 663 -5.77 -7.39 25.58
N TYR A 664 -4.80 -7.61 26.47
CA TYR A 664 -3.40 -7.83 26.11
C TYR A 664 -3.20 -9.08 25.24
N LEU A 665 -3.87 -10.19 25.57
CA LEU A 665 -3.83 -11.41 24.76
C LEU A 665 -4.45 -11.20 23.36
N GLY A 666 -5.49 -10.37 23.27
CA GLY A 666 -6.13 -10.01 22.00
C GLY A 666 -5.29 -9.08 21.11
N TYR A 667 -4.45 -8.25 21.73
CA TYR A 667 -3.53 -7.33 21.07
C TYR A 667 -2.10 -7.49 21.63
N PRO A 668 -1.42 -8.61 21.33
CA PRO A 668 -0.07 -8.80 21.83
C PRO A 668 0.86 -7.68 21.32
N ASN A 669 1.76 -7.23 22.18
CA ASN A 669 2.85 -6.36 21.75
C ASN A 669 3.71 -7.17 20.77
N GLN A 670 3.81 -6.72 19.52
CA GLN A 670 4.80 -7.27 18.60
C GLN A 670 6.18 -6.84 19.10
N ILE A 671 7.02 -7.83 19.42
CA ILE A 671 8.42 -7.66 19.83
C ILE A 671 9.24 -7.24 18.62
#